data_AF-A0A502GZ85-F1
#
_entry.id   AF-A0A502GZ85-F1
#
_cell.length_a   1.000
_cell.length_b   1.000
_cell.length_c   1.000
_cell.angle_alpha   90.00
_cell.angle_beta   90.00
_cell.angle_gamma   90.00
#
_symmetry.space_group_name_H-M   'P 1'
#
loop_
_entity.id
_entity.type
_entity.pdbx_description
1 polymer ?
#
loop_
_entity_poly.entity_id
_entity_poly.type
_entity_poly.pdbx_seq_one_letter_code
_entity_poly.pdbx_strand_id
1 'polypeptide(L)'
;MNPKFIPKFLLLPTVAAAAAVGLSVWSTARTPLEASSHREAPLIADDPVADNTDLYAFKDPNDASKVVIIANYIPFELPHGGPNYSTFGENVRYEVHVKNNGATAGDDITYRFTFKRMNEDPSTFFNIRLGKQNLKTTYTCEKSVNGGPFSAIVTEGVVAPNNIGPRSINSAVGLNKPSYTDLRQSTVTPATGGGNEQVFCGPADDPFFADLGAIFDLANLRPAGATDGLARKNCHSIALSIPIATLQKDGKAVTAASNILDANYVIGVWASASRPAMQTLSASAANGASGDYVQVSRLGMPLTNEVINPIGGKDRWNALTPYNEDAATDAYLSNPELGLYVDQRLFGSAVPQLTALSVQTKSLAGFPGLPANGFDFGNTQGGLYPLKGNAALDGTALADAAFGNYLLVDKSPRSVDIKPIFHTGVPNLPPYQLATGKPKGNPLAAGKPFINNFLPLTASGRTNPGGDMLRLNMAVPATPRTSADFSNQGLLAAAVLGLTDGRFNKTTDIQSIPNMDGFPNGRRLEDAVDQIELKAVGGVVLAAIGLWYDDYTPASASPVTAQLGGVLAFTTGVEKNDTTFRASFPYVQTPWIGTGSASGPTNTVIVQNLTVSTAMPVEAGTYNNITITGTGAASFNGPIVVNGTLTVQAGGVLNTRGVLATNCIAVTGPGSFVLMPGATLRTCNPDGIATTGTTGAIQVAGTRTYSNDATYEYNGGEAQLSGTGLPSQVRSLTVNNASGLTLNNGGVRIAQVLALTSGNLTTSASQPLTLLSTPTAGTALVVNTSGAVVGPATMQRAIDPAFNAGPGYRHYSSPVASTTLDDLGTNTPSFSPIFNQAYNSAGANAGAVTPYPNVFGYDQARVTSGANATSAFDMGFVVPMGSDPMGIMSGYAVNIPATAVVDLTGTLNNGPQSRTNLMRGTLPQSGWQLLGNPYPSPLDFSLAGGVTRTNLDDAVYVYQSTGQYVGQYRSYVNGVGNPQISAMQGFFARVSAGQTTGSLALNNAARVTTFATTPSFNRGGAETRPLVNLKLQGAALLLADEANVYFEQGATAGYDAKFDAYKLPSSSGLSISSFAAADALSINGLPPLVATVATTVPLDVQVPNTGVFTLNAASVINFAATTQVLLLDSQTGARIDLKQQPQYTFTAATTAMPGRFSLYFGPSAVLATAPAALAQQVQLYPNPARGSFTLLLPAELGRAPITATLYNQLGQVVSQRTLPMTAAGATAQFDVSHLAFGIYTLQMTGGSTKVVKRLTIIQ
;
A
#
# COMPACT_ATOMS: atom_id res chain seq x y z
N MET A 1 9.19 -9.87 -75.62
CA MET A 1 10.36 -9.02 -75.89
C MET A 1 10.52 -8.05 -74.74
N ASN A 2 11.71 -8.05 -74.13
CA ASN A 2 12.34 -6.96 -73.35
C ASN A 2 12.37 -5.64 -74.18
N PRO A 3 12.79 -4.43 -73.69
CA PRO A 3 13.37 -4.08 -72.38
C PRO A 3 13.15 -2.62 -71.82
N LYS A 4 13.65 -2.39 -70.59
CA LYS A 4 14.41 -1.21 -70.05
C LYS A 4 13.79 0.20 -70.00
N PHE A 5 13.81 0.81 -68.80
CA PHE A 5 14.78 1.86 -68.40
C PHE A 5 14.83 2.03 -66.85
N ILE A 6 16.05 2.15 -66.29
CA ILE A 6 16.39 2.51 -64.89
C ILE A 6 17.27 3.78 -64.99
N PRO A 7 17.24 4.72 -64.01
CA PRO A 7 18.42 4.84 -63.14
C PRO A 7 18.13 5.08 -61.65
N LYS A 8 19.07 4.57 -60.85
CA LYS A 8 19.23 4.61 -59.38
C LYS A 8 19.41 6.03 -58.82
N PHE A 9 18.94 6.27 -57.60
CA PHE A 9 19.65 7.07 -56.57
C PHE A 9 19.13 6.71 -55.16
N LEU A 10 20.05 6.25 -54.29
CA LEU A 10 20.09 6.29 -52.79
C LEU A 10 18.76 6.14 -52.00
N LEU A 11 18.56 5.20 -51.07
CA LEU A 11 19.39 4.77 -49.94
C LEU A 11 18.76 3.50 -49.33
N LEU A 12 19.59 2.48 -49.09
CA LEU A 12 19.37 1.51 -48.00
C LEU A 12 19.57 2.25 -46.66
N PRO A 13 18.57 2.33 -45.76
CA PRO A 13 18.89 2.15 -44.34
C PRO A 13 17.75 1.60 -43.44
N THR A 14 16.67 1.00 -43.93
CA THR A 14 15.53 0.62 -43.05
C THR A 14 15.37 -0.87 -42.79
N VAL A 15 16.02 -1.76 -43.55
CA VAL A 15 15.95 -3.22 -43.33
C VAL A 15 17.17 -3.75 -42.54
N ALA A 16 18.27 -3.01 -42.50
CA ALA A 16 19.44 -3.35 -41.66
C ALA A 16 19.25 -2.96 -40.18
N ALA A 17 18.42 -1.96 -39.88
CA ALA A 17 18.12 -1.55 -38.51
C ALA A 17 17.22 -2.54 -37.77
N ALA A 18 16.34 -3.27 -38.47
CA ALA A 18 15.46 -4.27 -37.86
C ALA A 18 16.18 -5.60 -37.55
N ALA A 19 17.19 -5.98 -38.35
CA ALA A 19 18.04 -7.14 -38.06
C ALA A 19 19.12 -6.83 -37.00
N ALA A 20 19.68 -5.61 -37.00
CA ALA A 20 20.66 -5.20 -35.99
C ALA A 20 20.05 -4.95 -34.61
N VAL A 21 18.80 -4.45 -34.53
CA VAL A 21 18.09 -4.27 -33.24
C VAL A 21 17.51 -5.61 -32.74
N GLY A 22 17.13 -6.52 -33.63
CA GLY A 22 16.75 -7.90 -33.27
C GLY A 22 17.95 -8.72 -32.75
N LEU A 23 19.14 -8.55 -33.33
CA LEU A 23 20.38 -9.18 -32.85
C LEU A 23 20.99 -8.47 -31.63
N SER A 24 20.72 -7.17 -31.40
CA SER A 24 21.22 -6.45 -30.22
C SER A 24 20.33 -6.59 -28.97
N VAL A 25 19.07 -6.99 -29.12
CA VAL A 25 18.16 -7.29 -27.98
C VAL A 25 18.15 -8.79 -27.64
N TRP A 26 18.61 -9.65 -28.55
CA TRP A 26 18.95 -11.04 -28.22
C TRP A 26 20.37 -11.21 -27.66
N SER A 27 21.25 -10.21 -27.80
CA SER A 27 22.57 -10.17 -27.16
C SER A 27 22.57 -9.58 -25.75
N THR A 28 21.41 -9.14 -25.22
CA THR A 28 21.27 -8.75 -23.80
C THR A 28 20.78 -9.88 -22.91
N ALA A 29 20.61 -11.09 -23.45
CA ALA A 29 20.80 -12.27 -22.64
C ALA A 29 22.28 -12.31 -22.25
N ARG A 30 22.62 -11.67 -21.13
CA ARG A 30 23.83 -12.01 -20.39
C ARG A 30 23.70 -13.49 -20.09
N THR A 31 24.23 -14.35 -20.95
CA THR A 31 24.81 -15.59 -20.48
C THR A 31 26.04 -15.13 -19.71
N PRO A 32 26.04 -15.10 -18.36
CA PRO A 32 27.32 -15.17 -17.70
C PRO A 32 28.02 -16.39 -18.30
N LEU A 33 29.24 -16.21 -18.80
CA LEU A 33 30.16 -17.33 -18.79
C LEU A 33 30.21 -17.77 -17.32
N GLU A 34 29.61 -18.91 -17.01
CA GLU A 34 29.73 -19.55 -15.70
C GLU A 34 31.18 -20.05 -15.59
N ALA A 35 32.11 -19.16 -15.24
CA ALA A 35 33.40 -19.53 -14.70
C ALA A 35 33.18 -19.90 -13.23
N SER A 36 33.74 -21.01 -12.75
CA SER A 36 33.43 -21.59 -11.43
C SER A 36 34.65 -22.17 -10.73
N SER A 37 34.52 -22.42 -9.41
CA SER A 37 35.41 -23.35 -8.68
C SER A 37 35.29 -24.79 -9.17
N HIS A 38 34.23 -25.06 -9.92
CA HIS A 38 33.97 -26.30 -10.60
C HIS A 38 34.46 -26.17 -12.04
N ARG A 39 35.13 -27.19 -12.57
CA ARG A 39 35.92 -27.10 -13.82
C ARG A 39 37.20 -26.28 -13.63
N GLU A 40 37.84 -26.48 -12.49
CA GLU A 40 39.00 -25.76 -12.02
C GLU A 40 40.23 -25.89 -12.93
N ALA A 41 40.31 -26.96 -13.73
CA ALA A 41 41.36 -27.21 -14.70
C ALA A 41 40.83 -27.54 -16.11
N PRO A 42 41.58 -27.24 -17.19
CA PRO A 42 41.14 -27.52 -18.56
C PRO A 42 40.68 -28.96 -18.83
N LEU A 43 41.39 -29.99 -18.35
CA LEU A 43 41.03 -31.38 -18.63
C LEU A 43 39.81 -31.85 -17.85
N ILE A 44 39.65 -31.38 -16.61
CA ILE A 44 38.51 -31.79 -15.79
C ILE A 44 37.21 -31.09 -16.23
N ALA A 45 37.31 -29.90 -16.83
CA ALA A 45 36.19 -29.20 -17.45
C ALA A 45 35.47 -30.04 -18.52
N ASP A 46 36.23 -30.89 -19.23
CA ASP A 46 35.73 -31.82 -20.26
C ASP A 46 35.29 -33.18 -19.68
N ASP A 47 35.51 -33.46 -18.39
CA ASP A 47 35.09 -34.68 -17.68
C ASP A 47 34.31 -34.36 -16.39
N PRO A 48 33.10 -33.77 -16.50
CA PRO A 48 32.34 -33.29 -15.35
C PRO A 48 31.94 -34.41 -14.37
N VAL A 49 31.95 -35.68 -14.80
CA VAL A 49 31.62 -36.80 -13.91
C VAL A 49 32.76 -37.12 -12.94
N ALA A 50 34.01 -36.74 -13.25
CA ALA A 50 35.15 -36.89 -12.33
C ALA A 50 35.47 -35.60 -11.55
N ASP A 51 34.81 -34.50 -11.88
CA ASP A 51 35.07 -33.18 -11.32
C ASP A 51 34.68 -33.14 -9.84
N ASN A 52 35.69 -32.96 -8.98
CA ASN A 52 35.56 -32.84 -7.53
C ASN A 52 35.39 -31.36 -7.20
N THR A 53 34.19 -31.00 -6.80
CA THR A 53 33.80 -29.61 -6.76
C THR A 53 34.14 -28.95 -5.43
N ASP A 54 33.85 -29.65 -4.33
CA ASP A 54 34.08 -29.15 -2.97
C ASP A 54 34.27 -30.27 -1.95
N LEU A 55 35.17 -30.03 -1.00
CA LEU A 55 35.37 -30.89 0.17
C LEU A 55 35.05 -30.13 1.45
N TYR A 56 34.36 -30.80 2.37
CA TYR A 56 34.02 -30.31 3.71
C TYR A 56 34.43 -31.34 4.74
N ALA A 57 34.98 -30.89 5.87
CA ALA A 57 35.35 -31.73 7.00
C ALA A 57 35.14 -30.95 8.28
N PHE A 58 34.14 -31.32 9.09
CA PHE A 58 33.78 -30.58 10.30
C PHE A 58 33.29 -31.48 11.41
N LYS A 59 33.41 -30.96 12.64
CA LYS A 59 32.86 -31.59 13.84
C LYS A 59 31.33 -31.65 13.75
N ASP A 60 30.73 -32.82 13.97
CA ASP A 60 29.28 -32.96 13.91
C ASP A 60 28.61 -32.07 15.00
N PRO A 61 27.70 -31.14 14.62
CA PRO A 61 27.03 -30.24 15.57
C PRO A 61 26.07 -30.95 16.53
N ASN A 62 25.56 -32.13 16.17
CA ASN A 62 24.57 -32.87 16.93
C ASN A 62 25.17 -34.06 17.69
N ASP A 63 26.39 -34.49 17.33
CA ASP A 63 27.10 -35.58 17.99
C ASP A 63 28.60 -35.28 18.12
N ALA A 64 29.01 -34.80 19.30
CA ALA A 64 30.40 -34.44 19.57
C ALA A 64 31.38 -35.64 19.48
N SER A 65 30.93 -36.88 19.32
CA SER A 65 31.80 -38.03 19.09
C SER A 65 32.15 -38.27 17.62
N LYS A 66 31.59 -37.48 16.69
CA LYS A 66 31.70 -37.71 15.25
C LYS A 66 32.25 -36.52 14.46
N VAL A 67 32.74 -36.84 13.27
CA VAL A 67 33.14 -35.92 12.21
C VAL A 67 32.28 -36.19 10.99
N VAL A 68 31.91 -35.12 10.30
CA VAL A 68 31.22 -35.17 9.01
C VAL A 68 32.24 -34.82 7.93
N ILE A 69 32.37 -35.69 6.93
CA ILE A 69 33.16 -35.42 5.71
C ILE A 69 32.21 -35.48 4.51
N ILE A 70 32.27 -34.47 3.65
CA ILE A 70 31.43 -34.38 2.45
C ILE A 70 32.31 -34.03 1.27
N ALA A 71 32.36 -34.90 0.27
CA ALA A 71 33.01 -34.65 -1.01
C ALA A 71 31.92 -34.52 -2.08
N ASN A 72 31.85 -33.36 -2.71
CA ASN A 72 30.94 -33.07 -3.81
C ASN A 72 31.61 -33.33 -5.14
N TYR A 73 30.82 -33.82 -6.08
CA TYR A 73 31.22 -34.12 -7.43
C TYR A 73 30.11 -33.70 -8.39
N ILE A 74 30.46 -33.61 -9.67
CA ILE A 74 29.52 -33.34 -10.76
C ILE A 74 28.90 -31.94 -10.63
N PRO A 75 29.48 -30.96 -11.32
CA PRO A 75 29.09 -29.58 -11.13
C PRO A 75 27.87 -29.17 -11.94
N PHE A 76 27.23 -28.09 -11.49
CA PHE A 76 26.21 -27.35 -12.25
C PHE A 76 25.04 -28.21 -12.74
N GLU A 77 24.61 -29.19 -11.97
CA GLU A 77 23.52 -30.06 -12.38
C GLU A 77 22.22 -29.27 -12.44
N LEU A 78 21.67 -29.13 -13.65
CA LEU A 78 20.39 -28.48 -13.82
C LEU A 78 19.28 -29.37 -13.24
N PRO A 79 18.40 -28.85 -12.37
CA PRO A 79 17.34 -29.66 -11.77
C PRO A 79 16.43 -30.32 -12.81
N HIS A 80 16.23 -29.66 -13.95
CA HIS A 80 15.41 -30.08 -15.08
C HIS A 80 16.22 -30.73 -16.22
N GLY A 81 17.47 -31.14 -15.95
CA GLY A 81 18.39 -31.71 -16.94
C GLY A 81 17.99 -33.09 -17.48
N GLY A 82 16.72 -33.49 -17.40
CA GLY A 82 16.22 -34.72 -18.00
C GLY A 82 16.33 -34.74 -19.53
N PRO A 83 16.07 -35.88 -20.19
CA PRO A 83 15.51 -37.12 -19.65
C PRO A 83 16.52 -38.03 -18.92
N ASN A 84 17.83 -37.77 -19.08
CA ASN A 84 18.89 -38.49 -18.39
C ASN A 84 19.58 -37.56 -17.38
N TYR A 85 19.25 -37.74 -16.11
CA TYR A 85 19.81 -36.95 -15.03
C TYR A 85 21.24 -37.41 -14.68
N SER A 86 22.05 -36.49 -14.15
CA SER A 86 23.38 -36.78 -13.65
C SER A 86 23.37 -37.85 -12.57
N THR A 87 24.45 -38.64 -12.51
CA THR A 87 24.72 -39.62 -11.46
C THR A 87 26.20 -40.01 -11.50
N PHE A 88 26.72 -40.58 -10.41
CA PHE A 88 28.09 -41.07 -10.34
C PHE A 88 28.38 -42.07 -11.46
N GLY A 89 29.51 -41.89 -12.17
CA GLY A 89 29.92 -42.77 -13.25
C GLY A 89 30.44 -44.14 -12.78
N GLU A 90 30.23 -45.17 -13.60
CA GLU A 90 30.63 -46.57 -13.32
C GLU A 90 32.13 -46.83 -13.55
N ASN A 91 32.78 -45.99 -14.36
CA ASN A 91 34.21 -46.10 -14.69
C ASN A 91 35.03 -45.03 -13.97
N VAL A 92 34.58 -44.64 -12.78
CA VAL A 92 35.20 -43.62 -11.94
C VAL A 92 35.45 -44.22 -10.58
N ARG A 93 36.67 -44.03 -10.07
CA ARG A 93 37.00 -44.34 -8.69
C ARG A 93 36.99 -43.04 -7.90
N TYR A 94 36.02 -42.89 -7.01
CA TYR A 94 35.95 -41.76 -6.09
C TYR A 94 36.51 -42.19 -4.75
N GLU A 95 37.40 -41.37 -4.18
CA GLU A 95 38.06 -41.67 -2.92
C GLU A 95 38.04 -40.45 -1.99
N VAL A 96 37.80 -40.71 -0.71
CA VAL A 96 38.00 -39.77 0.39
C VAL A 96 39.15 -40.32 1.22
N HIS A 97 40.16 -39.48 1.40
CA HIS A 97 41.43 -39.85 2.02
C HIS A 97 41.61 -39.09 3.33
N VAL A 98 42.10 -39.79 4.34
CA VAL A 98 42.37 -39.22 5.66
C VAL A 98 43.80 -39.54 6.08
N LYS A 99 44.51 -38.50 6.46
CA LYS A 99 45.82 -38.53 7.09
C LYS A 99 45.66 -38.25 8.57
N ASN A 100 46.15 -39.12 9.44
CA ASN A 100 46.12 -38.91 10.90
C ASN A 100 47.51 -39.06 11.55
N ASN A 101 48.51 -39.47 10.78
CA ASN A 101 49.90 -39.57 11.21
C ASN A 101 50.85 -39.02 10.13
N GLY A 102 51.45 -37.85 10.38
CA GLY A 102 52.39 -37.23 9.44
C GLY A 102 53.61 -38.07 9.08
N ALA A 103 54.00 -39.05 9.92
CA ALA A 103 55.21 -39.84 9.73
C ALA A 103 55.02 -41.08 8.83
N THR A 104 53.78 -41.48 8.53
CA THR A 104 53.49 -42.62 7.63
C THR A 104 53.52 -42.19 6.16
N ALA A 105 53.81 -43.12 5.25
CA ALA A 105 53.74 -42.85 3.81
C ALA A 105 52.28 -42.94 3.31
N GLY A 106 51.87 -42.05 2.41
CA GLY A 106 50.52 -42.03 1.85
C GLY A 106 49.42 -41.77 2.88
N ASP A 107 48.18 -42.14 2.55
CA ASP A 107 47.01 -41.97 3.40
C ASP A 107 46.90 -43.06 4.48
N ASP A 108 46.42 -42.68 5.67
CA ASP A 108 46.21 -43.62 6.78
C ASP A 108 44.84 -44.30 6.70
N ILE A 109 43.83 -43.63 6.13
CA ILE A 109 42.51 -44.21 5.90
C ILE A 109 42.00 -43.74 4.54
N THR A 110 41.52 -44.67 3.71
CA THR A 110 40.90 -44.35 2.43
C THR A 110 39.54 -45.01 2.33
N TYR A 111 38.52 -44.21 2.04
CA TYR A 111 37.18 -44.67 1.67
C TYR A 111 37.05 -44.61 0.14
N ARG A 112 36.82 -45.77 -0.49
CA ARG A 112 36.69 -45.92 -1.93
C ARG A 112 35.24 -46.24 -2.31
N PHE A 113 34.74 -45.56 -3.33
CA PHE A 113 33.40 -45.76 -3.84
C PHE A 113 33.43 -46.23 -5.30
N THR A 114 32.75 -47.35 -5.55
CA THR A 114 32.54 -47.87 -6.90
C THR A 114 31.04 -47.95 -7.15
N PHE A 115 30.58 -47.41 -8.29
CA PHE A 115 29.17 -47.29 -8.63
C PHE A 115 28.77 -48.25 -9.76
N LYS A 116 27.52 -48.72 -9.73
CA LYS A 116 26.91 -49.55 -10.76
C LYS A 116 25.52 -49.03 -11.10
N ARG A 117 25.12 -49.12 -12.37
CA ARG A 117 23.80 -48.68 -12.83
C ARG A 117 23.00 -49.85 -13.40
N MET A 118 21.69 -49.79 -13.22
CA MET A 118 20.76 -50.72 -13.84
C MET A 118 19.44 -50.05 -14.25
N ASN A 119 18.78 -50.64 -15.25
CA ASN A 119 17.43 -50.25 -15.65
C ASN A 119 16.42 -51.26 -15.10
N GLU A 120 15.50 -50.83 -14.23
CA GLU A 120 14.43 -51.70 -13.72
C GLU A 120 13.26 -51.89 -14.72
N ASP A 121 13.12 -50.97 -15.68
CA ASP A 121 12.14 -51.04 -16.78
C ASP A 121 12.70 -50.42 -18.09
N PRO A 122 13.51 -51.17 -18.86
CA PRO A 122 14.12 -50.66 -20.08
C PRO A 122 13.11 -50.41 -21.23
N SER A 123 11.83 -50.71 -21.04
CA SER A 123 10.79 -50.53 -22.08
C SER A 123 10.28 -49.08 -22.22
N THR A 124 10.78 -48.15 -21.40
CA THR A 124 10.32 -46.76 -21.37
C THR A 124 11.46 -45.76 -21.38
N PHE A 125 11.19 -44.55 -21.88
CA PHE A 125 12.10 -43.41 -21.75
C PHE A 125 11.95 -42.68 -20.40
N PHE A 126 10.91 -42.95 -19.62
CA PHE A 126 10.75 -42.34 -18.31
C PHE A 126 11.80 -42.89 -17.34
N ASN A 127 12.50 -42.00 -16.64
CA ASN A 127 13.47 -42.39 -15.63
C ASN A 127 12.79 -43.08 -14.43
N ILE A 128 11.57 -42.65 -14.06
CA ILE A 128 10.79 -43.25 -12.97
C ILE A 128 9.33 -43.42 -13.39
N ARG A 129 8.79 -44.64 -13.25
CA ARG A 129 7.36 -44.93 -13.37
C ARG A 129 6.99 -46.25 -12.66
N LEU A 130 5.74 -46.37 -12.21
CA LEU A 130 5.13 -47.62 -11.73
C LEU A 130 5.99 -48.36 -10.68
N GLY A 131 6.55 -47.62 -9.72
CA GLY A 131 7.40 -48.15 -8.65
C GLY A 131 8.83 -48.53 -9.07
N LYS A 132 9.22 -48.28 -10.34
CA LYS A 132 10.53 -48.62 -10.90
C LYS A 132 11.35 -47.40 -11.29
N GLN A 133 12.68 -47.54 -11.23
CA GLN A 133 13.67 -46.53 -11.58
C GLN A 133 14.66 -47.08 -12.63
N ASN A 134 14.76 -46.40 -13.76
CA ASN A 134 15.80 -46.58 -14.75
C ASN A 134 17.03 -45.75 -14.39
N LEU A 135 18.22 -46.22 -14.81
CA LEU A 135 19.51 -45.67 -14.37
C LEU A 135 19.60 -45.61 -12.83
N LYS A 136 19.04 -46.60 -12.14
CA LYS A 136 19.17 -46.75 -10.70
C LYS A 136 20.62 -47.06 -10.37
N THR A 137 21.26 -46.17 -9.64
CA THR A 137 22.65 -46.29 -9.25
C THR A 137 22.78 -46.86 -7.85
N THR A 138 23.64 -47.87 -7.69
CA THR A 138 24.07 -48.41 -6.40
C THR A 138 25.57 -48.27 -6.25
N TYR A 139 26.07 -48.42 -5.02
CA TYR A 139 27.49 -48.29 -4.71
C TYR A 139 27.98 -49.38 -3.76
N THR A 140 29.27 -49.68 -3.90
CA THR A 140 30.06 -50.35 -2.87
C THR A 140 31.00 -49.32 -2.26
N CYS A 141 30.97 -49.19 -0.93
CA CYS A 141 31.95 -48.42 -0.19
C CYS A 141 32.95 -49.38 0.46
N GLU A 142 34.23 -49.22 0.14
CA GLU A 142 35.33 -49.99 0.70
C GLU A 142 36.22 -49.07 1.55
N LYS A 143 36.82 -49.63 2.60
CA LYS A 143 37.73 -48.91 3.49
C LYS A 143 39.09 -49.62 3.53
N SER A 144 40.17 -48.86 3.39
CA SER A 144 41.53 -49.27 3.73
C SER A 144 41.99 -48.50 4.96
N VAL A 145 42.74 -49.15 5.86
CA VAL A 145 43.31 -48.56 7.06
C VAL A 145 44.80 -48.92 7.12
N ASN A 146 45.65 -47.93 7.36
CA ASN A 146 47.11 -47.98 7.44
C ASN A 146 47.76 -48.72 6.26
N GLY A 147 47.29 -48.46 5.04
CA GLY A 147 47.79 -49.13 3.82
C GLY A 147 47.40 -50.62 3.69
N GLY A 148 46.49 -51.12 4.53
CA GLY A 148 45.97 -52.48 4.45
C GLY A 148 45.07 -52.71 3.22
N PRO A 149 44.65 -53.97 2.97
CA PRO A 149 43.73 -54.26 1.88
C PRO A 149 42.38 -53.56 2.06
N PHE A 150 41.75 -53.19 0.96
CA PHE A 150 40.39 -52.63 0.97
C PHE A 150 39.38 -53.70 1.41
N SER A 151 38.50 -53.31 2.33
CA SER A 151 37.39 -54.15 2.82
C SER A 151 36.07 -53.44 2.59
N ALA A 152 35.09 -54.12 2.01
CA ALA A 152 33.74 -53.57 1.81
C ALA A 152 33.05 -53.32 3.17
N ILE A 153 32.59 -52.09 3.38
CA ILE A 153 31.84 -51.67 4.58
C ILE A 153 30.38 -51.32 4.26
N VAL A 154 30.06 -51.10 2.98
CA VAL A 154 28.70 -51.06 2.43
C VAL A 154 28.70 -51.81 1.11
N THR A 155 27.79 -52.75 0.96
CA THR A 155 27.52 -53.45 -0.30
C THR A 155 26.10 -53.13 -0.75
N GLU A 156 25.92 -52.80 -2.04
CA GLU A 156 24.60 -52.44 -2.61
C GLU A 156 23.94 -51.22 -1.96
N GLY A 157 24.74 -50.26 -1.47
CA GLY A 157 24.22 -48.97 -1.03
C GLY A 157 23.49 -48.27 -2.18
N VAL A 158 22.40 -47.56 -1.91
CA VAL A 158 21.58 -46.94 -2.95
C VAL A 158 21.93 -45.46 -3.07
N VAL A 159 22.20 -44.99 -4.29
CA VAL A 159 22.30 -43.56 -4.57
C VAL A 159 20.88 -42.98 -4.55
N ALA A 160 20.66 -41.91 -3.79
CA ALA A 160 19.35 -41.28 -3.74
C ALA A 160 18.86 -40.91 -5.16
N PRO A 161 17.60 -41.20 -5.54
CA PRO A 161 17.11 -40.84 -6.86
C PRO A 161 17.13 -39.32 -7.09
N ASN A 162 17.31 -38.88 -8.34
CA ASN A 162 17.18 -37.46 -8.70
C ASN A 162 15.79 -36.92 -8.34
N ASN A 163 15.72 -35.65 -7.93
CA ASN A 163 14.45 -35.00 -7.56
C ASN A 163 13.70 -34.52 -8.81
N ILE A 164 13.17 -35.46 -9.58
CA ILE A 164 12.56 -35.18 -10.90
C ILE A 164 11.32 -34.30 -10.78
N GLY A 165 10.39 -34.62 -9.88
CA GLY A 165 9.10 -33.96 -9.79
C GLY A 165 8.07 -34.77 -8.98
N PRO A 166 6.98 -34.14 -8.48
CA PRO A 166 6.02 -34.82 -7.61
C PRO A 166 5.35 -36.03 -8.28
N ARG A 167 5.19 -36.02 -9.59
CA ARG A 167 4.62 -37.15 -10.33
C ARG A 167 5.54 -38.38 -10.29
N SER A 168 6.84 -38.20 -10.46
CA SER A 168 7.82 -39.29 -10.39
C SER A 168 8.07 -39.75 -8.96
N ILE A 169 8.07 -38.85 -7.98
CA ILE A 169 8.41 -39.20 -6.60
C ILE A 169 7.19 -39.63 -5.77
N ASN A 170 6.14 -38.80 -5.74
CA ASN A 170 5.07 -38.93 -4.77
C ASN A 170 3.85 -39.70 -5.26
N SER A 171 3.59 -39.70 -6.56
CA SER A 171 2.36 -40.28 -7.09
C SER A 171 2.41 -41.81 -7.17
N ALA A 172 1.23 -42.44 -7.22
CA ALA A 172 1.07 -43.88 -7.43
C ALA A 172 1.61 -44.38 -8.78
N VAL A 173 1.78 -43.49 -9.77
CA VAL A 173 2.40 -43.82 -11.06
C VAL A 173 3.92 -43.56 -11.08
N GLY A 174 4.49 -43.07 -9.97
CA GLY A 174 5.93 -42.88 -9.72
C GLY A 174 6.46 -43.89 -8.70
N LEU A 175 7.35 -43.47 -7.79
CA LEU A 175 7.86 -44.28 -6.67
C LEU A 175 6.90 -44.38 -5.48
N ASN A 176 5.79 -43.62 -5.49
CA ASN A 176 4.78 -43.61 -4.44
C ASN A 176 5.34 -43.34 -3.03
N LYS A 177 6.24 -42.35 -2.92
CA LYS A 177 6.88 -41.96 -1.64
C LYS A 177 6.18 -40.75 -1.01
N PRO A 178 6.01 -40.71 0.33
CA PRO A 178 5.32 -39.59 0.99
C PRO A 178 5.96 -38.23 0.70
N SER A 179 7.28 -38.15 0.71
CA SER A 179 8.04 -36.96 0.33
C SER A 179 9.38 -37.35 -0.30
N TYR A 180 10.01 -36.44 -1.04
CA TYR A 180 11.38 -36.64 -1.53
C TYR A 180 12.39 -36.70 -0.37
N THR A 181 12.17 -35.92 0.69
CA THR A 181 13.00 -35.93 1.90
C THR A 181 13.03 -37.32 2.54
N ASP A 182 11.89 -37.98 2.69
CA ASP A 182 11.82 -39.33 3.27
C ASP A 182 12.50 -40.37 2.38
N LEU A 183 12.30 -40.26 1.05
CA LEU A 183 12.99 -41.09 0.07
C LEU A 183 14.50 -40.95 0.21
N ARG A 184 15.02 -39.72 0.22
CA ARG A 184 16.46 -39.44 0.36
C ARG A 184 17.00 -39.91 1.71
N GLN A 185 16.28 -39.69 2.80
CA GLN A 185 16.73 -40.14 4.12
C GLN A 185 16.79 -41.67 4.19
N SER A 186 15.89 -42.38 3.51
CA SER A 186 15.88 -43.84 3.47
C SER A 186 17.08 -44.46 2.75
N THR A 187 17.88 -43.69 2.02
CA THR A 187 19.11 -44.18 1.37
C THR A 187 20.38 -43.94 2.20
N VAL A 188 20.27 -43.33 3.37
CA VAL A 188 21.38 -43.25 4.33
C VAL A 188 21.68 -44.66 4.86
N THR A 189 22.86 -45.17 4.55
CA THR A 189 23.23 -46.56 4.82
C THR A 189 24.24 -46.63 5.98
N PRO A 190 23.96 -47.38 7.05
CA PRO A 190 24.95 -47.66 8.09
C PRO A 190 26.00 -48.64 7.58
N ALA A 191 27.27 -48.39 7.87
CA ALA A 191 28.36 -49.29 7.53
C ALA A 191 28.37 -50.53 8.45
N THR A 192 28.67 -51.71 7.89
CA THR A 192 28.67 -52.99 8.61
C THR A 192 30.03 -53.37 9.20
N GLY A 193 31.08 -52.57 8.97
CA GLY A 193 32.48 -52.83 9.34
C GLY A 193 32.90 -52.48 10.77
N GLY A 194 31.97 -52.43 11.73
CA GLY A 194 32.25 -52.22 13.16
C GLY A 194 32.62 -50.78 13.59
N GLY A 195 32.78 -49.85 12.66
CA GLY A 195 33.14 -48.46 12.93
C GLY A 195 31.96 -47.51 13.10
N ASN A 196 30.71 -47.99 13.04
CA ASN A 196 29.47 -47.21 13.18
C ASN A 196 29.38 -45.98 12.25
N GLU A 197 30.03 -46.04 11.09
CA GLU A 197 29.93 -44.98 10.08
C GLU A 197 28.55 -44.96 9.42
N GLN A 198 28.11 -43.78 8.98
CA GLN A 198 26.94 -43.63 8.09
C GLN A 198 27.38 -43.04 6.76
N VAL A 199 26.82 -43.57 5.68
CA VAL A 199 27.16 -43.20 4.31
C VAL A 199 25.92 -42.71 3.58
N PHE A 200 26.04 -41.58 2.90
CA PHE A 200 25.06 -41.07 1.96
C PHE A 200 25.74 -40.80 0.62
N CYS A 201 25.15 -41.27 -0.48
CA CYS A 201 25.53 -40.92 -1.84
C CYS A 201 24.28 -40.43 -2.58
N GLY A 202 24.35 -39.28 -3.23
CA GLY A 202 23.25 -38.81 -4.05
C GLY A 202 23.25 -37.32 -4.33
N PRO A 203 22.28 -36.85 -5.12
CA PRO A 203 22.17 -35.44 -5.46
C PRO A 203 21.86 -34.61 -4.21
N ALA A 204 22.38 -33.39 -4.22
CA ALA A 204 22.19 -32.34 -3.23
C ALA A 204 22.11 -31.00 -3.95
N ASP A 205 21.53 -30.01 -3.27
CA ASP A 205 21.79 -28.62 -3.62
C ASP A 205 23.29 -28.34 -3.41
N ASP A 206 23.88 -27.52 -4.27
CA ASP A 206 25.30 -27.19 -4.19
C ASP A 206 25.56 -26.33 -2.94
N PRO A 207 26.33 -26.83 -1.95
CA PRO A 207 26.56 -26.08 -0.74
C PRO A 207 27.58 -24.95 -0.89
N PHE A 208 28.32 -24.88 -2.01
CA PHE A 208 29.22 -23.77 -2.27
C PHE A 208 28.47 -22.55 -2.79
N PHE A 209 28.88 -21.37 -2.35
CA PHE A 209 28.23 -20.12 -2.71
C PHE A 209 29.28 -19.06 -2.94
N ALA A 210 29.25 -18.44 -4.12
CA ALA A 210 30.14 -17.36 -4.49
C ALA A 210 29.61 -16.64 -5.72
N ASP A 211 29.95 -15.36 -5.88
CA ASP A 211 29.76 -14.67 -7.16
C ASP A 211 30.86 -15.05 -8.13
N LEU A 212 30.82 -16.29 -8.59
CA LEU A 212 31.87 -16.86 -9.44
C LEU A 212 32.07 -16.05 -10.73
N GLY A 213 30.97 -15.55 -11.31
CA GLY A 213 31.01 -14.69 -12.49
C GLY A 213 31.77 -13.39 -12.24
N ALA A 214 31.59 -12.76 -11.09
CA ALA A 214 32.34 -11.55 -10.72
C ALA A 214 33.79 -11.85 -10.30
N ILE A 215 34.01 -12.93 -9.55
CA ILE A 215 35.35 -13.34 -9.08
C ILE A 215 36.26 -13.62 -10.28
N PHE A 216 35.79 -14.38 -11.27
CA PHE A 216 36.58 -14.72 -12.45
C PHE A 216 36.48 -13.69 -13.60
N ASP A 217 35.61 -12.68 -13.48
CA ASP A 217 35.70 -11.42 -14.26
C ASP A 217 36.70 -10.47 -13.61
N LEU A 218 37.96 -10.92 -13.47
CA LEU A 218 39.06 -10.16 -12.87
C LEU A 218 38.71 -9.57 -11.48
N ALA A 219 38.04 -10.35 -10.63
CA ALA A 219 37.55 -9.90 -9.33
C ALA A 219 36.78 -8.57 -9.38
N ASN A 220 35.94 -8.38 -10.41
CA ASN A 220 34.97 -7.30 -10.55
C ASN A 220 33.80 -7.47 -9.56
N LEU A 221 34.12 -7.56 -8.27
CA LEU A 221 33.18 -7.85 -7.20
C LEU A 221 32.05 -6.84 -7.17
N ARG A 222 30.86 -7.32 -6.81
CA ARG A 222 29.64 -6.53 -6.80
C ARG A 222 28.99 -6.59 -5.42
N PRO A 223 29.57 -5.96 -4.38
CA PRO A 223 29.02 -6.03 -3.02
C PRO A 223 27.52 -5.69 -2.96
N ALA A 224 27.08 -4.75 -3.82
CA ALA A 224 25.67 -4.55 -4.12
C ALA A 224 25.31 -5.24 -5.45
N GLY A 225 24.42 -6.24 -5.40
CA GLY A 225 23.95 -6.96 -6.58
C GLY A 225 24.78 -8.18 -6.98
N ALA A 226 25.59 -8.71 -6.05
CA ALA A 226 26.26 -9.99 -6.23
C ALA A 226 25.25 -11.10 -6.55
N THR A 227 25.65 -12.03 -7.42
CA THR A 227 24.83 -13.17 -7.81
C THR A 227 25.57 -14.43 -7.45
N ASP A 228 24.98 -15.27 -6.62
CA ASP A 228 25.50 -16.61 -6.38
C ASP A 228 25.44 -17.43 -7.68
N GLY A 229 26.60 -17.84 -8.19
CA GLY A 229 26.74 -18.56 -9.45
C GLY A 229 26.30 -20.02 -9.38
N LEU A 230 26.17 -20.57 -8.17
CA LEU A 230 25.75 -21.95 -7.93
C LEU A 230 24.33 -22.05 -7.40
N ALA A 231 23.71 -20.91 -7.08
CA ALA A 231 22.32 -20.85 -6.68
C ALA A 231 21.44 -21.65 -7.65
N ARG A 232 20.59 -22.50 -7.08
CA ARG A 232 19.61 -23.32 -7.80
C ARG A 232 20.21 -24.38 -8.71
N LYS A 233 21.50 -24.71 -8.54
CA LYS A 233 22.15 -25.85 -9.17
C LYS A 233 22.25 -27.00 -8.16
N ASN A 234 22.31 -28.21 -8.68
CA ASN A 234 22.60 -29.39 -7.87
C ASN A 234 24.05 -29.85 -8.10
N CYS A 235 24.55 -30.65 -7.18
CA CYS A 235 25.74 -31.48 -7.32
C CYS A 235 25.43 -32.89 -6.79
N HIS A 236 26.36 -33.83 -6.94
CA HIS A 236 26.29 -35.13 -6.26
C HIS A 236 27.25 -35.17 -5.07
N SER A 237 26.74 -35.51 -3.88
CA SER A 237 27.53 -35.58 -2.65
C SER A 237 27.79 -37.02 -2.23
N ILE A 238 29.04 -37.27 -1.83
CA ILE A 238 29.43 -38.41 -0.98
C ILE A 238 29.62 -37.86 0.43
N ALA A 239 28.68 -38.17 1.34
CA ALA A 239 28.74 -37.73 2.73
C ALA A 239 28.97 -38.91 3.68
N LEU A 240 29.85 -38.70 4.64
CA LEU A 240 30.28 -39.65 5.65
C LEU A 240 30.11 -39.06 7.04
N SER A 241 29.42 -39.77 7.93
CA SER A 241 29.43 -39.50 9.38
C SER A 241 30.30 -40.56 10.04
N ILE A 242 31.41 -40.15 10.63
CA ILE A 242 32.48 -41.05 11.08
C ILE A 242 32.78 -40.80 12.56
N PRO A 243 32.75 -41.82 13.43
CA PRO A 243 33.22 -41.68 14.80
C PRO A 243 34.69 -41.28 14.87
N ILE A 244 35.01 -40.38 15.80
CA ILE A 244 36.37 -39.87 16.01
C ILE A 244 37.35 -40.98 16.34
N ALA A 245 36.91 -42.01 17.09
CA ALA A 245 37.75 -43.16 17.39
C ALA A 245 38.18 -43.94 16.13
N THR A 246 37.40 -43.87 15.04
CA THR A 246 37.78 -44.49 13.76
C THR A 246 38.84 -43.67 13.02
N LEU A 247 38.85 -42.35 13.21
CA LEU A 247 39.78 -41.42 12.54
C LEU A 247 41.06 -41.18 13.36
N GLN A 248 41.00 -41.30 14.69
CA GLN A 248 42.13 -41.06 15.59
C GLN A 248 43.12 -42.22 15.48
N LYS A 249 44.41 -41.88 15.31
CA LYS A 249 45.51 -42.81 15.00
C LYS A 249 45.70 -44.00 15.97
N ASP A 250 45.27 -43.85 17.23
CA ASP A 250 45.35 -44.87 18.30
C ASP A 250 43.97 -45.43 18.70
N GLY A 251 42.89 -45.09 17.97
CA GLY A 251 41.53 -45.55 18.29
C GLY A 251 40.84 -44.83 19.45
N LYS A 252 41.34 -43.67 19.90
CA LYS A 252 40.84 -42.99 21.11
C LYS A 252 39.58 -42.17 20.86
N ALA A 253 38.65 -42.21 21.82
CA ALA A 253 37.49 -41.33 21.86
C ALA A 253 37.88 -39.87 22.19
N VAL A 254 37.10 -38.89 21.73
CA VAL A 254 37.39 -37.46 21.95
C VAL A 254 37.50 -37.06 23.42
N THR A 255 36.84 -37.78 24.33
CA THR A 255 36.92 -37.54 25.78
C THR A 255 38.31 -37.80 26.36
N ALA A 256 39.19 -38.49 25.63
CA ALA A 256 40.58 -38.69 25.99
C ALA A 256 41.51 -37.59 25.43
N ALA A 257 40.99 -36.56 24.77
CA ALA A 257 41.78 -35.39 24.38
C ALA A 257 42.20 -34.60 25.62
N SER A 258 43.47 -34.21 25.68
CA SER A 258 44.01 -33.42 26.79
C SER A 258 43.40 -32.03 26.89
N ASN A 259 43.06 -31.41 25.76
CA ASN A 259 42.28 -30.18 25.62
C ASN A 259 41.87 -29.99 24.16
N ILE A 260 41.19 -28.88 23.85
CA ILE A 260 40.72 -28.54 22.50
C ILE A 260 41.83 -28.32 21.47
N LEU A 261 43.09 -28.22 21.89
CA LEU A 261 44.28 -28.04 21.02
C LEU A 261 45.16 -29.29 20.99
N ASP A 262 44.65 -30.46 21.40
CA ASP A 262 45.45 -31.70 21.41
C ASP A 262 45.89 -32.10 20.00
N ALA A 263 47.21 -32.18 19.78
CA ALA A 263 47.79 -32.50 18.48
C ALA A 263 47.52 -33.95 18.04
N ASN A 264 47.13 -34.86 18.94
CA ASN A 264 46.82 -36.25 18.60
C ASN A 264 45.44 -36.45 17.98
N TYR A 265 44.64 -35.38 17.88
CA TYR A 265 43.30 -35.39 17.31
C TYR A 265 43.21 -34.59 15.99
N VAL A 266 44.36 -34.26 15.39
CA VAL A 266 44.42 -33.59 14.10
C VAL A 266 44.41 -34.61 12.97
N ILE A 267 43.56 -34.38 11.98
CA ILE A 267 43.53 -35.12 10.71
C ILE A 267 43.65 -34.17 9.52
N GLY A 268 44.22 -34.66 8.43
CA GLY A 268 44.16 -34.06 7.10
C GLY A 268 43.17 -34.84 6.24
N VAL A 269 42.33 -34.14 5.47
CA VAL A 269 41.32 -34.75 4.60
C VAL A 269 41.46 -34.17 3.20
N TRP A 270 41.44 -35.05 2.19
CA TRP A 270 41.36 -34.67 0.78
C TRP A 270 40.53 -35.71 0.01
N ALA A 271 40.02 -35.35 -1.16
CA ALA A 271 39.22 -36.22 -2.01
C ALA A 271 39.79 -36.26 -3.43
N SER A 272 39.54 -37.36 -4.15
CA SER A 272 40.07 -37.55 -5.50
C SER A 272 39.14 -38.38 -6.38
N ALA A 273 39.22 -38.13 -7.68
CA ALA A 273 38.63 -38.99 -8.70
C ALA A 273 39.72 -39.54 -9.63
N SER A 274 39.61 -40.83 -9.96
CA SER A 274 40.49 -41.52 -10.89
C SER A 274 39.72 -42.20 -12.03
N ARG A 275 40.34 -42.29 -13.21
CA ARG A 275 39.85 -42.97 -14.43
C ARG A 275 40.78 -44.12 -14.81
N PRO A 276 40.28 -45.20 -15.42
CA PRO A 276 41.16 -46.17 -16.10
C PRO A 276 42.00 -45.49 -17.18
N ALA A 277 43.27 -45.88 -17.31
CA ALA A 277 44.24 -45.23 -18.20
C ALA A 277 43.87 -45.29 -19.69
N MET A 278 43.01 -46.23 -20.11
CA MET A 278 42.57 -46.36 -21.50
C MET A 278 41.05 -46.41 -21.62
N GLN A 279 40.51 -45.66 -22.58
CA GLN A 279 39.13 -45.74 -23.04
C GLN A 279 39.09 -46.17 -24.51
N THR A 280 38.35 -47.24 -24.80
CA THR A 280 38.17 -47.76 -26.16
C THR A 280 36.74 -47.48 -26.62
N LEU A 281 36.59 -46.65 -27.64
CA LEU A 281 35.32 -46.43 -28.32
C LEU A 281 35.08 -47.54 -29.35
N SER A 282 33.87 -48.11 -29.41
CA SER A 282 33.51 -49.17 -30.34
C SER A 282 32.26 -48.81 -31.13
N ALA A 283 32.23 -49.16 -32.42
CA ALA A 283 31.06 -48.97 -33.28
C ALA A 283 30.01 -50.09 -33.13
N SER A 284 30.38 -51.25 -32.58
CA SER A 284 29.54 -52.46 -32.55
C SER A 284 29.45 -53.16 -31.19
N ALA A 285 30.25 -52.73 -30.20
CA ALA A 285 30.22 -53.21 -28.82
C ALA A 285 30.07 -52.01 -27.87
N ALA A 286 29.76 -52.28 -26.59
CA ALA A 286 29.80 -51.23 -25.58
C ALA A 286 31.22 -50.64 -25.48
N ASN A 287 31.32 -49.32 -25.31
CA ASN A 287 32.60 -48.67 -25.03
C ASN A 287 33.24 -49.30 -23.79
N GLY A 288 34.53 -49.61 -23.87
CA GLY A 288 35.28 -50.26 -22.81
C GLY A 288 36.27 -49.30 -22.13
N ALA A 289 36.60 -49.59 -20.88
CA ALA A 289 37.70 -48.94 -20.17
C ALA A 289 38.62 -50.01 -19.58
N SER A 290 39.94 -49.79 -19.60
CA SER A 290 40.93 -50.75 -19.12
C SER A 290 42.22 -50.06 -18.66
N GLY A 291 43.14 -50.85 -18.08
CA GLY A 291 44.39 -50.35 -17.50
C GLY A 291 44.25 -49.91 -16.06
N ASP A 292 45.36 -49.42 -15.50
CA ASP A 292 45.41 -48.92 -14.12
C ASP A 292 44.61 -47.63 -13.95
N TYR A 293 44.16 -47.35 -12.73
CA TYR A 293 43.49 -46.09 -12.43
C TYR A 293 44.51 -44.96 -12.30
N VAL A 294 44.24 -43.85 -12.99
CA VAL A 294 45.02 -42.61 -12.99
C VAL A 294 44.17 -41.51 -12.37
N GLN A 295 44.73 -40.77 -11.41
CA GLN A 295 44.05 -39.64 -10.80
C GLN A 295 43.91 -38.50 -11.81
N VAL A 296 42.71 -37.91 -11.88
CA VAL A 296 42.39 -36.83 -12.82
C VAL A 296 41.82 -35.59 -12.13
N SER A 297 41.38 -35.72 -10.88
CA SER A 297 40.95 -34.60 -10.04
C SER A 297 41.30 -34.88 -8.59
N ARG A 298 41.61 -33.82 -7.85
CA ARG A 298 41.83 -33.83 -6.40
C ARG A 298 41.33 -32.54 -5.79
N LEU A 299 40.94 -32.60 -4.52
CA LEU A 299 40.63 -31.41 -3.75
C LEU A 299 40.88 -31.65 -2.26
N GLY A 300 41.80 -30.88 -1.68
CA GLY A 300 42.01 -30.75 -0.24
C GLY A 300 41.47 -29.41 0.23
N MET A 301 42.31 -28.37 0.17
CA MET A 301 41.93 -27.00 0.47
C MET A 301 41.13 -26.38 -0.69
N PRO A 302 40.00 -25.71 -0.39
CA PRO A 302 39.23 -25.00 -1.41
C PRO A 302 40.09 -23.93 -2.07
N LEU A 303 39.75 -23.60 -3.32
CA LEU A 303 40.31 -22.50 -4.10
C LEU A 303 41.84 -22.55 -4.35
N THR A 304 42.57 -23.55 -3.86
CA THR A 304 44.01 -23.67 -4.09
C THR A 304 44.30 -23.84 -5.58
N ASN A 305 43.51 -24.64 -6.29
CA ASN A 305 43.67 -24.78 -7.73
C ASN A 305 43.13 -23.57 -8.50
N GLU A 306 42.18 -22.85 -7.92
CA GLU A 306 41.42 -21.78 -8.54
C GLU A 306 42.18 -20.46 -8.53
N VAL A 307 42.73 -20.07 -7.36
CA VAL A 307 43.32 -18.75 -7.12
C VAL A 307 44.81 -18.75 -6.75
N ILE A 308 45.39 -19.88 -6.35
CA ILE A 308 46.83 -20.00 -6.04
C ILE A 308 47.61 -20.55 -7.23
N ASN A 309 47.12 -21.64 -7.84
CA ASN A 309 47.79 -22.24 -8.99
C ASN A 309 47.47 -21.48 -10.29
N PRO A 310 48.49 -21.14 -11.11
CA PRO A 310 48.26 -20.56 -12.42
C PRO A 310 47.70 -21.59 -13.40
N ILE A 311 46.93 -21.12 -14.40
CA ILE A 311 46.20 -21.97 -15.35
C ILE A 311 47.03 -23.10 -15.99
N GLY A 312 48.30 -22.83 -16.33
CA GLY A 312 49.18 -23.82 -16.96
C GLY A 312 49.65 -24.96 -16.05
N GLY A 313 49.44 -24.86 -14.73
CA GLY A 313 49.83 -25.88 -13.75
C GLY A 313 48.66 -26.71 -13.20
N LYS A 314 47.42 -26.33 -13.48
CA LYS A 314 46.23 -26.87 -12.78
C LYS A 314 45.96 -28.35 -13.06
N ASP A 315 46.06 -28.78 -14.32
CA ASP A 315 45.85 -30.20 -14.68
C ASP A 315 46.91 -31.10 -14.04
N ARG A 316 48.15 -30.63 -14.00
CA ARG A 316 49.26 -31.35 -13.38
C ARG A 316 49.08 -31.45 -11.87
N TRP A 317 48.65 -30.36 -11.22
CA TRP A 317 48.29 -30.38 -9.81
C TRP A 317 47.18 -31.42 -9.55
N ASN A 318 46.09 -31.42 -10.34
CA ASN A 318 44.99 -32.39 -10.24
C ASN A 318 45.44 -33.85 -10.40
N ALA A 319 46.45 -34.12 -11.23
CA ALA A 319 46.97 -35.47 -11.48
C ALA A 319 47.93 -36.00 -10.40
N LEU A 320 48.37 -35.16 -9.46
CA LEU A 320 49.31 -35.52 -8.39
C LEU A 320 48.59 -35.73 -7.06
N THR A 321 49.20 -36.43 -6.13
CA THR A 321 48.72 -36.54 -4.74
C THR A 321 49.31 -35.41 -3.90
N PRO A 322 48.73 -35.08 -2.73
CA PRO A 322 49.38 -34.20 -1.76
C PRO A 322 50.78 -34.67 -1.35
N TYR A 323 51.12 -35.94 -1.63
CA TYR A 323 52.40 -36.51 -1.26
C TYR A 323 53.54 -36.28 -2.25
N ASN A 324 53.24 -35.92 -3.49
CA ASN A 324 54.22 -35.81 -4.57
C ASN A 324 54.01 -34.54 -5.42
N GLU A 325 53.62 -33.45 -4.76
CA GLU A 325 53.42 -32.14 -5.40
C GLU A 325 54.72 -31.55 -5.96
N ASP A 326 54.59 -30.74 -7.02
CA ASP A 326 55.73 -30.05 -7.60
C ASP A 326 56.21 -28.90 -6.69
N ALA A 327 57.52 -28.63 -6.72
CA ALA A 327 58.08 -27.49 -6.00
C ALA A 327 57.48 -26.13 -6.44
N ALA A 328 56.97 -26.03 -7.67
CA ALA A 328 56.35 -24.82 -8.18
C ALA A 328 55.02 -24.50 -7.47
N THR A 329 54.17 -25.50 -7.23
CA THR A 329 52.87 -25.30 -6.56
C THR A 329 53.04 -24.90 -5.10
N ASP A 330 54.05 -25.48 -4.43
CA ASP A 330 54.45 -25.05 -3.08
C ASP A 330 54.95 -23.58 -3.05
N ALA A 331 55.68 -23.15 -4.08
CA ALA A 331 56.20 -21.80 -4.18
C ALA A 331 55.09 -20.74 -4.40
N TYR A 332 53.99 -21.09 -5.06
CA TYR A 332 52.86 -20.18 -5.25
C TYR A 332 52.19 -19.79 -3.92
N LEU A 333 52.22 -20.65 -2.90
CA LEU A 333 51.73 -20.32 -1.55
C LEU A 333 52.62 -19.27 -0.84
N SER A 334 53.88 -19.15 -1.23
CA SER A 334 54.85 -18.22 -0.64
C SER A 334 54.82 -16.82 -1.25
N ASN A 335 54.38 -16.71 -2.51
CA ASN A 335 54.19 -15.47 -3.25
C ASN A 335 52.95 -15.64 -4.15
N PRO A 336 51.73 -15.62 -3.59
CA PRO A 336 50.52 -15.90 -4.35
C PRO A 336 50.31 -14.84 -5.42
N GLU A 337 49.89 -15.26 -6.62
CA GLU A 337 49.61 -14.35 -7.74
C GLU A 337 48.57 -13.29 -7.37
N LEU A 338 47.52 -13.69 -6.64
CA LEU A 338 46.52 -12.77 -6.09
C LEU A 338 47.12 -11.67 -5.21
N GLY A 339 48.26 -11.93 -4.54
CA GLY A 339 49.00 -10.94 -3.76
C GLY A 339 49.46 -9.73 -4.57
N LEU A 340 49.65 -9.88 -5.89
CA LEU A 340 50.03 -8.78 -6.80
C LEU A 340 48.88 -7.78 -7.00
N TYR A 341 47.63 -8.21 -6.85
CA TYR A 341 46.42 -7.42 -7.07
C TYR A 341 45.87 -6.77 -5.78
N VAL A 342 46.44 -7.11 -4.62
CA VAL A 342 46.17 -6.42 -3.35
C VAL A 342 47.34 -5.54 -2.89
N ASP A 343 48.47 -5.53 -3.62
CA ASP A 343 49.57 -4.59 -3.41
C ASP A 343 49.43 -3.39 -4.37
N GLN A 344 49.19 -2.20 -3.80
CA GLN A 344 49.00 -0.96 -4.54
C GLN A 344 50.25 -0.48 -5.30
N ARG A 345 51.44 -1.03 -5.00
CA ARG A 345 52.67 -0.75 -5.74
C ARG A 345 52.76 -1.52 -7.05
N LEU A 346 51.93 -2.55 -7.22
CA LEU A 346 51.93 -3.49 -8.33
C LEU A 346 50.63 -3.35 -9.14
N PHE A 347 49.77 -4.38 -9.15
CA PHE A 347 48.54 -4.43 -9.93
C PHE A 347 47.30 -4.02 -9.13
N GLY A 348 47.45 -3.52 -7.89
CA GLY A 348 46.30 -3.14 -7.06
C GLY A 348 45.36 -2.09 -7.66
N SER A 349 45.85 -1.23 -8.56
CA SER A 349 45.01 -0.27 -9.28
C SER A 349 44.20 -0.89 -10.43
N ALA A 350 44.55 -2.10 -10.87
CA ALA A 350 43.85 -2.81 -11.94
C ALA A 350 42.54 -3.46 -11.46
N VAL A 351 42.42 -3.71 -10.15
CA VAL A 351 41.21 -4.31 -9.54
C VAL A 351 40.74 -3.45 -8.36
N PRO A 352 40.09 -2.31 -8.62
CA PRO A 352 39.67 -1.37 -7.57
C PRO A 352 38.79 -2.00 -6.48
N GLN A 353 38.05 -3.05 -6.80
CA GLN A 353 37.16 -3.74 -5.88
C GLN A 353 37.91 -4.45 -4.73
N LEU A 354 39.22 -4.72 -4.90
CA LEU A 354 40.06 -5.31 -3.86
C LEU A 354 40.78 -4.27 -3.02
N THR A 355 40.58 -2.96 -3.20
CA THR A 355 41.37 -1.91 -2.51
C THR A 355 41.21 -1.89 -0.99
N ALA A 356 40.13 -2.48 -0.46
CA ALA A 356 39.97 -2.66 0.99
C ALA A 356 40.92 -3.72 1.56
N LEU A 357 41.44 -4.61 0.71
CA LEU A 357 42.48 -5.59 1.02
C LEU A 357 43.84 -4.98 0.67
N SER A 358 44.80 -5.09 1.59
CA SER A 358 46.16 -4.59 1.37
C SER A 358 47.15 -5.38 2.19
N VAL A 359 48.19 -5.92 1.56
CA VAL A 359 49.27 -6.58 2.32
C VAL A 359 50.08 -5.53 3.09
N GLN A 360 50.55 -5.88 4.29
CA GLN A 360 51.36 -4.98 5.12
C GLN A 360 52.72 -4.72 4.47
N THR A 361 53.09 -3.46 4.28
CA THR A 361 54.38 -3.05 3.70
C THR A 361 55.32 -2.44 4.74
N LYS A 362 54.78 -2.05 5.91
CA LYS A 362 55.48 -1.36 7.00
C LYS A 362 55.07 -1.92 8.36
N SER A 363 54.80 -3.22 8.44
CA SER A 363 54.32 -3.81 9.68
C SER A 363 55.31 -3.57 10.82
N LEU A 364 54.81 -3.03 11.94
CA LEU A 364 55.58 -2.68 13.13
C LEU A 364 56.68 -1.61 12.92
N ALA A 365 56.59 -0.78 11.88
CA ALA A 365 57.48 0.36 11.73
C ALA A 365 57.41 1.33 12.94
N GLY A 366 58.57 1.83 13.37
CA GLY A 366 58.68 2.77 14.49
C GLY A 366 58.59 2.15 15.89
N PHE A 367 58.43 0.83 16.02
CA PHE A 367 58.53 0.15 17.32
C PHE A 367 59.99 -0.04 17.76
N PRO A 368 60.33 0.17 19.06
CA PRO A 368 61.70 0.03 19.55
C PRO A 368 62.28 -1.37 19.33
N GLY A 369 63.52 -1.44 18.85
CA GLY A 369 64.23 -2.70 18.64
C GLY A 369 63.88 -3.45 17.34
N LEU A 370 63.01 -2.88 16.49
CA LEU A 370 62.66 -3.42 15.18
C LEU A 370 63.24 -2.56 14.04
N PRO A 371 63.29 -3.08 12.79
CA PRO A 371 63.73 -2.30 11.64
C PRO A 371 62.95 -0.98 11.50
N ALA A 372 63.65 0.12 11.19
CA ALA A 372 63.03 1.46 11.12
C ALA A 372 61.85 1.54 10.14
N ASN A 373 61.93 0.82 9.03
CA ASN A 373 60.88 0.77 8.00
C ASN A 373 59.84 -0.34 8.23
N GLY A 374 59.94 -1.11 9.32
CA GLY A 374 59.09 -2.27 9.58
C GLY A 374 59.40 -3.47 8.68
N PHE A 375 58.47 -4.42 8.63
CA PHE A 375 58.53 -5.62 7.79
C PHE A 375 57.57 -5.49 6.59
N ASP A 376 58.08 -5.80 5.40
CA ASP A 376 57.33 -5.74 4.14
C ASP A 376 56.95 -7.14 3.67
N PHE A 377 55.64 -7.41 3.61
CA PHE A 377 55.07 -8.68 3.23
C PHE A 377 54.60 -8.74 1.78
N GLY A 378 54.84 -7.71 0.97
CA GLY A 378 54.54 -7.74 -0.47
C GLY A 378 55.35 -8.81 -1.20
N ASN A 379 54.84 -9.32 -2.33
CA ASN A 379 55.51 -10.41 -3.06
C ASN A 379 56.97 -10.06 -3.39
N THR A 380 57.85 -11.05 -3.30
CA THR A 380 59.32 -10.95 -3.51
C THR A 380 60.10 -10.15 -2.46
N GLN A 381 59.43 -9.59 -1.44
CA GLN A 381 60.07 -8.85 -0.34
C GLN A 381 60.60 -9.77 0.77
N GLY A 382 61.35 -9.21 1.71
CA GLY A 382 62.01 -9.98 2.77
C GLY A 382 61.09 -10.47 3.88
N GLY A 383 59.96 -9.82 4.17
CA GLY A 383 59.10 -10.17 5.30
C GLY A 383 59.89 -10.36 6.59
N LEU A 384 59.70 -11.50 7.26
CA LEU A 384 60.46 -11.88 8.46
C LEU A 384 61.79 -12.59 8.18
N TYR A 385 62.17 -12.84 6.91
CA TYR A 385 63.43 -13.52 6.57
C TYR A 385 64.69 -12.88 7.17
N PRO A 386 64.80 -11.54 7.34
CA PRO A 386 65.96 -10.93 8.02
C PRO A 386 66.18 -11.41 9.46
N LEU A 387 65.19 -12.05 10.09
CA LEU A 387 65.33 -12.66 11.41
C LEU A 387 65.96 -14.06 11.36
N LYS A 388 66.16 -14.66 10.18
CA LYS A 388 66.72 -16.01 10.06
C LYS A 388 68.08 -16.10 10.74
N GLY A 389 68.23 -17.11 11.61
CA GLY A 389 69.44 -17.31 12.44
C GLY A 389 69.52 -16.41 13.69
N ASN A 390 68.53 -15.55 13.95
CA ASN A 390 68.46 -14.75 15.17
C ASN A 390 67.96 -15.60 16.35
N ALA A 391 68.63 -15.53 17.49
CA ALA A 391 68.27 -16.25 18.72
C ALA A 391 66.86 -15.92 19.24
N ALA A 392 66.28 -14.78 18.85
CA ALA A 392 64.89 -14.44 19.16
C ALA A 392 63.86 -15.42 18.54
N LEU A 393 64.27 -16.23 17.56
CA LEU A 393 63.43 -17.28 16.97
C LEU A 393 63.42 -18.57 17.80
N ASP A 394 64.33 -18.75 18.75
CA ASP A 394 64.43 -19.98 19.53
C ASP A 394 63.15 -20.23 20.33
N GLY A 395 62.62 -21.46 20.24
CA GLY A 395 61.34 -21.83 20.87
C GLY A 395 60.10 -21.39 20.09
N THR A 396 60.25 -20.74 18.93
CA THR A 396 59.16 -20.42 18.01
C THR A 396 59.07 -21.43 16.87
N ALA A 397 57.94 -21.46 16.16
CA ALA A 397 57.77 -22.24 14.94
C ALA A 397 58.70 -21.80 13.80
N LEU A 398 59.29 -20.60 13.89
CA LEU A 398 60.19 -20.02 12.91
C LEU A 398 61.67 -20.36 13.15
N ALA A 399 62.01 -21.09 14.23
CA ALA A 399 63.37 -21.60 14.43
C ALA A 399 63.75 -22.62 13.34
N ASP A 400 64.99 -22.61 12.87
CA ASP A 400 65.46 -23.55 11.82
C ASP A 400 65.36 -25.02 12.27
N ALA A 401 65.54 -25.29 13.57
CA ALA A 401 65.36 -26.62 14.17
C ALA A 401 63.89 -27.07 14.23
N ALA A 402 62.94 -26.15 14.03
CA ALA A 402 61.52 -26.42 13.89
C ALA A 402 61.12 -26.38 12.41
N PHE A 403 60.41 -25.33 11.95
CA PHE A 403 59.95 -25.17 10.57
C PHE A 403 60.51 -23.92 9.89
N GLY A 404 61.48 -23.24 10.51
CA GLY A 404 62.09 -22.02 10.00
C GLY A 404 62.66 -22.15 8.58
N ASN A 405 63.20 -23.31 8.21
CA ASN A 405 63.69 -23.55 6.85
C ASN A 405 62.59 -23.55 5.77
N TYR A 406 61.35 -23.85 6.17
CA TYR A 406 60.19 -23.90 5.27
C TYR A 406 59.32 -22.63 5.36
N LEU A 407 59.27 -22.01 6.54
CA LEU A 407 58.44 -20.84 6.83
C LEU A 407 59.20 -19.51 6.71
N LEU A 408 60.53 -19.47 6.85
CA LEU A 408 61.37 -18.29 6.62
C LEU A 408 62.22 -18.51 5.37
N VAL A 409 61.59 -18.29 4.21
CA VAL A 409 62.21 -18.43 2.89
C VAL A 409 62.54 -17.04 2.33
N ASP A 410 63.71 -16.90 1.70
CA ASP A 410 64.13 -15.63 1.12
C ASP A 410 63.14 -15.20 0.01
N LYS A 411 62.87 -13.89 -0.06
CA LYS A 411 61.94 -13.27 -1.03
C LYS A 411 60.55 -13.92 -1.07
N SER A 412 60.11 -14.54 0.02
CA SER A 412 58.91 -15.36 0.08
C SER A 412 58.09 -15.02 1.33
N PRO A 413 57.73 -13.74 1.51
CA PRO A 413 57.31 -13.26 2.82
C PRO A 413 55.98 -13.86 3.29
N ARG A 414 55.15 -14.37 2.36
CA ARG A 414 53.87 -15.03 2.69
C ARG A 414 54.01 -16.50 3.11
N SER A 415 55.24 -17.03 3.13
CA SER A 415 55.49 -18.37 3.71
C SER A 415 55.19 -18.45 5.20
N VAL A 416 55.14 -17.32 5.92
CA VAL A 416 54.88 -17.30 7.37
C VAL A 416 53.39 -17.26 7.71
N ASP A 417 52.48 -17.05 6.77
CA ASP A 417 51.04 -16.97 7.05
C ASP A 417 50.20 -17.87 6.14
N ILE A 418 50.45 -17.88 4.82
CA ILE A 418 49.70 -18.68 3.86
C ILE A 418 50.08 -20.18 3.95
N LYS A 419 51.37 -20.53 3.97
CA LYS A 419 51.79 -21.95 4.07
C LYS A 419 51.26 -22.66 5.33
N PRO A 420 51.32 -22.06 6.54
CA PRO A 420 50.70 -22.65 7.72
C PRO A 420 49.20 -22.90 7.54
N ILE A 421 48.43 -21.89 7.15
CA ILE A 421 46.97 -22.03 7.13
C ILE A 421 46.46 -22.91 5.98
N PHE A 422 47.16 -22.97 4.84
CA PHE A 422 46.75 -23.75 3.66
C PHE A 422 47.46 -25.10 3.51
N HIS A 423 48.69 -25.27 4.00
CA HIS A 423 49.55 -26.35 3.51
C HIS A 423 50.13 -27.27 4.58
N THR A 424 50.44 -26.79 5.78
CA THR A 424 50.95 -27.61 6.89
C THR A 424 49.99 -27.73 8.07
N GLY A 425 49.00 -26.85 8.14
CA GLY A 425 48.28 -26.53 9.36
C GLY A 425 49.06 -25.53 10.22
N VAL A 426 48.40 -25.00 11.23
CA VAL A 426 48.93 -23.98 12.14
C VAL A 426 49.29 -24.62 13.48
N PRO A 427 50.55 -24.54 13.94
CA PRO A 427 50.95 -25.02 15.26
C PRO A 427 50.51 -24.03 16.35
N ASN A 428 50.18 -24.55 17.53
CA ASN A 428 50.02 -23.72 18.73
C ASN A 428 51.38 -23.33 19.34
N LEU A 429 52.21 -22.63 18.57
CA LEU A 429 53.54 -22.13 18.96
C LEU A 429 53.68 -20.67 18.50
N PRO A 430 54.49 -19.82 19.15
CA PRO A 430 54.78 -18.49 18.62
C PRO A 430 55.36 -18.56 17.19
N PRO A 431 55.04 -17.60 16.30
CA PRO A 431 54.15 -16.47 16.53
C PRO A 431 52.65 -16.80 16.41
N TYR A 432 52.25 -18.03 16.06
CA TYR A 432 50.88 -18.39 15.69
C TYR A 432 49.81 -18.40 16.80
N GLN A 433 50.20 -18.04 18.02
CA GLN A 433 49.25 -17.70 19.09
C GLN A 433 48.68 -16.30 18.87
N LEU A 434 47.44 -16.06 19.29
CA LEU A 434 46.81 -14.74 19.15
C LEU A 434 47.63 -13.67 19.87
N ALA A 435 47.62 -12.45 19.33
CA ALA A 435 48.36 -11.32 19.89
C ALA A 435 47.93 -10.93 21.32
N THR A 436 46.77 -11.41 21.79
CA THR A 436 46.32 -11.26 23.18
C THR A 436 47.36 -11.77 24.17
N GLY A 437 47.80 -10.88 25.06
CA GLY A 437 48.83 -11.17 26.08
C GLY A 437 50.28 -10.99 25.60
N LYS A 438 50.53 -10.79 24.31
CA LYS A 438 51.88 -10.48 23.81
C LYS A 438 52.28 -9.04 24.16
N PRO A 439 53.55 -8.78 24.52
CA PRO A 439 54.07 -7.41 24.60
C PRO A 439 53.89 -6.67 23.26
N LYS A 440 53.51 -5.39 23.31
CA LYS A 440 53.31 -4.58 22.10
C LYS A 440 54.58 -4.58 21.23
N GLY A 441 54.42 -4.88 19.94
CA GLY A 441 55.52 -4.96 18.98
C GLY A 441 56.34 -6.24 19.03
N ASN A 442 55.98 -7.23 19.85
CA ASN A 442 56.70 -8.52 19.89
C ASN A 442 55.80 -9.70 19.47
N PRO A 443 55.71 -10.01 18.16
CA PRO A 443 54.89 -11.12 17.67
C PRO A 443 55.47 -12.51 18.03
N LEU A 444 56.76 -12.60 18.36
CA LEU A 444 57.45 -13.85 18.72
C LEU A 444 57.23 -14.28 20.18
N ALA A 445 56.67 -13.40 21.02
CA ALA A 445 56.29 -13.75 22.37
C ALA A 445 55.11 -14.74 22.40
N ALA A 446 55.04 -15.54 23.46
CA ALA A 446 53.87 -16.37 23.74
C ALA A 446 52.64 -15.48 23.93
N GLY A 447 51.56 -15.85 23.23
CA GLY A 447 50.27 -15.19 23.29
C GLY A 447 49.19 -16.15 23.77
N LYS A 448 47.94 -15.81 23.49
CA LYS A 448 46.81 -16.68 23.81
C LYS A 448 46.79 -17.92 22.89
N PRO A 449 46.80 -19.15 23.44
CA PRO A 449 46.59 -20.36 22.66
C PRO A 449 45.26 -20.30 21.92
N PHE A 450 45.27 -20.64 20.62
CA PHE A 450 44.14 -20.36 19.74
C PHE A 450 43.81 -21.49 18.79
N ILE A 451 44.74 -21.90 17.93
CA ILE A 451 44.52 -22.95 16.95
C ILE A 451 45.65 -23.99 17.04
N ASN A 452 45.30 -25.26 16.85
CA ASN A 452 46.26 -26.32 16.58
C ASN A 452 45.66 -27.35 15.63
N ASN A 453 45.75 -27.11 14.33
CA ASN A 453 45.43 -28.09 13.29
C ASN A 453 46.70 -28.56 12.57
N PHE A 454 47.82 -28.54 13.27
CA PHE A 454 49.13 -28.80 12.69
C PHE A 454 49.36 -30.28 12.41
N LEU A 455 49.52 -30.62 11.12
CA LEU A 455 49.83 -31.97 10.66
C LEU A 455 50.84 -31.89 9.50
N PRO A 456 52.13 -31.68 9.83
CA PRO A 456 53.19 -31.70 8.83
C PRO A 456 53.45 -33.13 8.37
N LEU A 457 53.71 -33.29 7.08
CA LEU A 457 54.08 -34.56 6.46
C LEU A 457 55.59 -34.77 6.63
N THR A 458 55.96 -35.77 7.42
CA THR A 458 57.34 -36.04 7.86
C THR A 458 57.83 -37.45 7.52
N ALA A 459 57.09 -38.17 6.69
CA ALA A 459 57.49 -39.47 6.18
C ALA A 459 58.91 -39.45 5.58
N SER A 460 59.65 -40.52 5.80
CA SER A 460 61.05 -40.64 5.35
C SER A 460 61.19 -40.37 3.84
N GLY A 461 62.16 -39.55 3.47
CA GLY A 461 62.43 -39.16 2.07
C GLY A 461 61.67 -37.91 1.58
N ARG A 462 60.80 -37.32 2.41
CA ARG A 462 60.08 -36.09 2.07
C ARG A 462 60.84 -34.84 2.54
N THR A 463 61.00 -33.86 1.65
CA THR A 463 61.63 -32.55 1.96
C THR A 463 60.62 -31.43 2.18
N ASN A 464 59.40 -31.55 1.62
CA ASN A 464 58.31 -30.59 1.80
C ASN A 464 57.38 -31.05 2.94
N PRO A 465 57.24 -30.32 4.07
CA PRO A 465 56.35 -30.72 5.15
C PRO A 465 54.85 -30.48 4.86
N GLY A 466 54.50 -29.81 3.76
CA GLY A 466 53.12 -29.50 3.40
C GLY A 466 52.45 -30.55 2.50
N GLY A 467 51.15 -30.38 2.31
CA GLY A 467 50.32 -31.07 1.31
C GLY A 467 48.90 -30.49 1.29
N ASP A 468 48.27 -30.47 0.12
CA ASP A 468 46.89 -29.98 -0.07
C ASP A 468 45.85 -30.87 0.67
N MET A 469 45.42 -30.41 1.85
CA MET A 469 44.46 -31.13 2.71
C MET A 469 43.75 -30.16 3.65
N LEU A 470 42.44 -30.34 3.84
CA LEU A 470 41.71 -29.74 4.96
C LEU A 470 42.20 -30.33 6.28
N ARG A 471 42.69 -29.48 7.17
CA ARG A 471 43.22 -29.90 8.48
C ARG A 471 42.26 -29.58 9.60
N LEU A 472 41.72 -30.62 10.21
CA LEU A 472 40.74 -30.54 11.29
C LEU A 472 41.31 -31.09 12.58
N ASN A 473 41.30 -30.28 13.64
CA ASN A 473 41.43 -30.77 15.01
C ASN A 473 40.06 -31.20 15.54
N MET A 474 39.86 -32.52 15.62
CA MET A 474 38.61 -33.13 16.04
C MET A 474 38.29 -32.92 17.54
N ALA A 475 39.24 -32.44 18.35
CA ALA A 475 39.03 -32.09 19.74
C ALA A 475 38.33 -30.72 19.91
N VAL A 476 38.34 -29.88 18.87
CA VAL A 476 37.62 -28.60 18.90
C VAL A 476 36.11 -28.84 18.90
N PRO A 477 35.35 -28.28 19.85
CA PRO A 477 33.90 -28.41 19.89
C PRO A 477 33.25 -27.69 18.71
N ALA A 478 32.15 -28.24 18.20
CA ALA A 478 31.32 -27.56 17.21
C ALA A 478 30.68 -26.31 17.82
N THR A 479 30.75 -25.17 17.11
CA THR A 479 30.02 -23.98 17.51
C THR A 479 28.53 -24.20 17.23
N PRO A 480 27.63 -23.97 18.21
CA PRO A 480 26.19 -24.09 17.95
C PRO A 480 25.76 -23.11 16.85
N ARG A 481 25.07 -23.62 15.82
CA ARG A 481 24.59 -22.81 14.67
C ARG A 481 23.54 -21.78 15.08
N THR A 482 22.95 -21.95 16.27
CA THR A 482 21.98 -21.02 16.88
C THR A 482 22.64 -19.97 17.79
N SER A 483 23.96 -20.03 17.98
CA SER A 483 24.68 -19.04 18.80
C SER A 483 24.66 -17.66 18.14
N ALA A 484 24.49 -16.60 18.93
CA ALA A 484 24.63 -15.23 18.43
C ALA A 484 26.07 -14.91 17.99
N ASP A 485 27.05 -15.65 18.49
CA ASP A 485 28.46 -15.51 18.10
C ASP A 485 28.82 -16.35 16.85
N PHE A 486 27.90 -17.16 16.30
CA PHE A 486 28.18 -17.96 15.10
C PHE A 486 28.40 -17.05 13.89
N SER A 487 29.44 -17.34 13.09
CA SER A 487 29.82 -16.56 11.93
C SER A 487 30.33 -17.46 10.81
N ASN A 488 30.04 -17.08 9.55
CA ASN A 488 30.56 -17.69 8.33
C ASN A 488 32.07 -17.40 8.10
N GLN A 489 32.71 -16.55 8.91
CA GLN A 489 34.11 -16.16 8.76
C GLN A 489 35.08 -17.10 9.51
N GLY A 490 34.61 -18.26 9.98
CA GLY A 490 35.42 -19.29 10.63
C GLY A 490 36.38 -18.74 11.69
N LEU A 491 37.66 -19.10 11.55
CA LEU A 491 38.70 -18.69 12.49
C LEU A 491 38.97 -17.18 12.51
N LEU A 492 38.63 -16.42 11.47
CA LEU A 492 38.77 -14.96 11.51
C LEU A 492 37.82 -14.35 12.55
N ALA A 493 36.58 -14.81 12.61
CA ALA A 493 35.63 -14.37 13.64
C ALA A 493 36.12 -14.75 15.05
N ALA A 494 36.65 -15.97 15.21
CA ALA A 494 37.21 -16.41 16.48
C ALA A 494 38.43 -15.55 16.90
N ALA A 495 39.30 -15.19 15.95
CA ALA A 495 40.44 -14.33 16.21
C ALA A 495 40.02 -12.90 16.61
N VAL A 496 39.02 -12.33 15.93
CA VAL A 496 38.46 -11.02 16.30
C VAL A 496 37.93 -11.05 17.74
N LEU A 497 37.10 -12.04 18.09
CA LEU A 497 36.62 -12.22 19.46
C LEU A 497 37.79 -12.36 20.46
N GLY A 498 38.79 -13.17 20.13
CA GLY A 498 39.97 -13.39 20.96
C GLY A 498 40.82 -12.13 21.18
N LEU A 499 40.78 -11.16 20.26
CA LEU A 499 41.56 -9.91 20.32
C LEU A 499 40.76 -8.73 20.92
N THR A 500 39.45 -8.65 20.67
CA THR A 500 38.65 -7.45 20.99
C THR A 500 37.60 -7.66 22.07
N ASP A 501 37.12 -8.88 22.27
CA ASP A 501 36.02 -9.15 23.21
C ASP A 501 36.55 -9.40 24.63
N GLY A 502 36.01 -8.67 25.60
CA GLY A 502 36.36 -8.76 27.02
C GLY A 502 36.18 -10.15 27.65
N ARG A 503 35.44 -11.06 27.03
CA ARG A 503 35.28 -12.46 27.45
C ARG A 503 36.55 -13.28 27.18
N PHE A 504 37.27 -12.96 26.11
CA PHE A 504 38.35 -13.79 25.56
C PHE A 504 39.71 -13.08 25.54
N ASN A 505 39.75 -11.75 25.57
CA ASN A 505 40.97 -10.96 25.40
C ASN A 505 41.67 -10.53 26.71
N LYS A 506 41.19 -10.98 27.88
CA LYS A 506 41.74 -10.58 29.19
C LYS A 506 42.87 -11.47 29.72
N THR A 507 42.92 -12.73 29.29
CA THR A 507 43.91 -13.71 29.78
C THR A 507 44.48 -14.52 28.62
N THR A 508 45.62 -15.18 28.86
CA THR A 508 46.26 -16.11 27.92
C THR A 508 45.83 -17.56 28.14
N ASP A 509 44.75 -17.81 28.89
CA ASP A 509 44.28 -19.18 29.13
C ASP A 509 43.71 -19.81 27.86
N ILE A 510 43.83 -21.13 27.74
CA ILE A 510 43.14 -21.90 26.68
C ILE A 510 41.63 -21.77 26.91
N GLN A 511 40.89 -21.31 25.89
CA GLN A 511 39.44 -21.12 25.94
C GLN A 511 38.80 -21.58 24.63
N SER A 512 37.59 -22.14 24.71
CA SER A 512 36.77 -22.42 23.53
C SER A 512 36.13 -21.13 23.04
N ILE A 513 36.73 -20.50 22.03
CA ILE A 513 36.20 -19.30 21.39
C ILE A 513 35.23 -19.72 20.27
N PRO A 514 34.05 -19.11 20.14
CA PRO A 514 33.14 -19.41 19.04
C PRO A 514 33.81 -19.30 17.66
N ASN A 515 33.48 -20.23 16.76
CA ASN A 515 33.99 -20.40 15.40
C ASN A 515 35.42 -20.95 15.26
N MET A 516 36.02 -21.45 16.33
CA MET A 516 37.28 -22.22 16.24
C MET A 516 37.15 -23.52 15.43
N ASP A 517 35.93 -24.01 15.22
CA ASP A 517 35.57 -25.17 14.39
C ASP A 517 35.32 -24.83 12.91
N GLY A 518 35.53 -23.58 12.51
CA GLY A 518 35.39 -23.14 11.12
C GLY A 518 36.72 -23.08 10.37
N PHE A 519 36.61 -22.82 9.07
CA PHE A 519 37.76 -22.78 8.15
C PHE A 519 38.87 -21.82 8.63
N PRO A 520 40.15 -22.20 8.52
CA PRO A 520 40.70 -23.47 8.00
C PRO A 520 40.89 -24.62 9.02
N ASN A 521 40.28 -24.60 10.21
CA ASN A 521 40.26 -25.78 11.10
C ASN A 521 39.17 -26.77 10.66
N GLY A 522 39.44 -27.46 9.55
CA GLY A 522 38.41 -28.11 8.74
C GLY A 522 37.65 -27.08 7.90
N ARG A 523 36.44 -27.43 7.46
CA ARG A 523 35.55 -26.54 6.72
C ARG A 523 34.11 -26.95 6.96
N ARG A 524 33.29 -26.00 7.42
CA ARG A 524 31.84 -26.14 7.59
C ARG A 524 31.14 -25.77 6.28
N LEU A 525 29.90 -26.22 6.10
CA LEU A 525 29.10 -25.85 4.93
C LEU A 525 28.81 -24.34 4.89
N GLU A 526 28.75 -23.71 6.07
CA GLU A 526 28.44 -22.30 6.25
C GLU A 526 29.64 -21.36 6.05
N ASP A 527 30.87 -21.87 5.90
CA ASP A 527 32.07 -21.03 5.82
C ASP A 527 32.18 -20.32 4.46
N ALA A 528 32.25 -18.98 4.47
CA ALA A 528 32.46 -18.14 3.29
C ALA A 528 33.95 -18.13 2.89
N VAL A 529 34.44 -19.27 2.39
CA VAL A 529 35.87 -19.49 2.17
C VAL A 529 36.46 -18.53 1.13
N ASP A 530 35.72 -18.14 0.10
CA ASP A 530 36.13 -17.11 -0.86
C ASP A 530 36.56 -15.80 -0.16
N GLN A 531 35.79 -15.36 0.83
CA GLN A 531 36.11 -14.17 1.59
C GLN A 531 37.25 -14.38 2.58
N ILE A 532 37.22 -15.51 3.32
CA ILE A 532 38.26 -15.81 4.32
C ILE A 532 39.64 -15.84 3.64
N GLU A 533 39.73 -16.44 2.46
CA GLU A 533 40.96 -16.55 1.72
C GLU A 533 41.41 -15.24 1.09
N LEU A 534 40.49 -14.45 0.50
CA LEU A 534 40.80 -13.10 0.02
C LEU A 534 41.36 -12.23 1.17
N LYS A 535 40.77 -12.31 2.37
CA LYS A 535 41.27 -11.61 3.57
C LYS A 535 42.61 -12.17 4.05
N ALA A 536 42.83 -13.49 3.96
CA ALA A 536 44.10 -14.13 4.26
C ALA A 536 45.21 -13.63 3.32
N VAL A 537 44.96 -13.62 2.01
CA VAL A 537 45.88 -13.02 1.02
C VAL A 537 46.04 -11.51 1.25
N GLY A 538 45.01 -10.82 1.76
CA GLY A 538 45.12 -9.44 2.23
C GLY A 538 46.01 -9.24 3.48
N GLY A 539 46.47 -10.31 4.13
CA GLY A 539 47.39 -10.25 5.28
C GLY A 539 46.70 -10.26 6.65
N VAL A 540 45.40 -10.56 6.74
CA VAL A 540 44.67 -10.55 8.04
C VAL A 540 45.27 -11.54 9.05
N VAL A 541 45.86 -12.64 8.57
CA VAL A 541 46.47 -13.68 9.41
C VAL A 541 47.72 -13.16 10.13
N LEU A 542 48.52 -12.33 9.43
CA LEU A 542 49.66 -11.63 10.03
C LEU A 542 49.20 -10.73 11.19
N ALA A 543 48.11 -9.98 11.00
CA ALA A 543 47.56 -9.15 12.06
C ALA A 543 47.11 -9.97 13.27
N ALA A 544 46.46 -11.13 13.07
CA ALA A 544 46.02 -11.99 14.16
C ALA A 544 47.17 -12.43 15.11
N ILE A 545 48.38 -12.57 14.57
CA ILE A 545 49.59 -12.97 15.30
C ILE A 545 50.44 -11.80 15.81
N GLY A 546 50.00 -10.55 15.58
CA GLY A 546 50.64 -9.34 16.09
C GLY A 546 51.54 -8.62 15.07
N LEU A 547 51.51 -9.01 13.81
CA LEU A 547 52.13 -8.30 12.68
C LEU A 547 51.06 -7.39 12.05
N TRP A 548 50.83 -6.25 12.71
CA TRP A 548 49.73 -5.34 12.42
C TRP A 548 49.88 -4.59 11.10
N TYR A 549 48.76 -4.06 10.60
CA TYR A 549 48.70 -3.23 9.40
C TYR A 549 49.45 -1.89 9.56
N ASP A 550 49.75 -1.25 8.43
CA ASP A 550 50.72 -0.15 8.33
C ASP A 550 50.30 1.12 9.09
N ASP A 551 49.01 1.25 9.44
CA ASP A 551 48.47 2.35 10.25
C ASP A 551 48.50 2.07 11.77
N TYR A 552 48.99 0.89 12.20
CA TYR A 552 49.20 0.58 13.61
C TYR A 552 50.55 1.08 14.11
N THR A 553 50.52 1.93 15.13
CA THR A 553 51.71 2.58 15.71
C THR A 553 51.82 2.28 17.21
N PRO A 554 52.95 2.58 17.88
CA PRO A 554 53.07 2.42 19.33
C PRO A 554 52.00 3.17 20.14
N ALA A 555 51.48 4.28 19.59
CA ALA A 555 50.43 5.09 20.20
C ALA A 555 49.01 4.56 19.96
N SER A 556 48.82 3.56 19.08
CA SER A 556 47.50 3.02 18.78
C SER A 556 46.85 2.39 20.02
N ALA A 557 45.62 2.82 20.29
CA ALA A 557 44.82 2.36 21.43
C ALA A 557 44.20 0.98 21.21
N SER A 558 43.93 0.62 19.94
CA SER A 558 43.33 -0.65 19.53
C SER A 558 44.15 -1.27 18.39
N PRO A 559 44.25 -2.61 18.33
CA PRO A 559 44.80 -3.31 17.16
C PRO A 559 43.91 -3.24 15.92
N VAL A 560 42.60 -3.00 16.08
CA VAL A 560 41.65 -2.83 14.97
C VAL A 560 41.68 -1.38 14.49
N THR A 561 42.70 -1.06 13.72
CA THR A 561 42.88 0.23 13.05
C THR A 561 41.96 0.37 11.83
N ALA A 562 42.01 1.49 11.13
CA ALA A 562 41.14 1.73 9.98
C ALA A 562 41.42 0.74 8.84
N GLN A 563 42.69 0.40 8.58
CA GLN A 563 43.05 -0.59 7.57
C GLN A 563 42.54 -1.99 7.93
N LEU A 564 42.82 -2.48 9.15
CA LEU A 564 42.31 -3.79 9.58
C LEU A 564 40.78 -3.81 9.61
N GLY A 565 40.14 -2.71 10.05
CA GLY A 565 38.69 -2.57 10.00
C GLY A 565 38.13 -2.70 8.58
N GLY A 566 38.79 -2.10 7.58
CA GLY A 566 38.44 -2.25 6.16
C GLY A 566 38.54 -3.70 5.66
N VAL A 567 39.61 -4.41 6.04
CA VAL A 567 39.80 -5.82 5.68
C VAL A 567 38.74 -6.71 6.33
N LEU A 568 38.42 -6.49 7.61
CA LEU A 568 37.40 -7.27 8.32
C LEU A 568 36.00 -7.03 7.72
N ALA A 569 35.71 -5.79 7.31
CA ALA A 569 34.44 -5.39 6.70
C ALA A 569 34.32 -5.78 5.22
N PHE A 570 35.39 -6.24 4.58
CA PHE A 570 35.36 -6.67 3.18
C PHE A 570 34.38 -7.83 2.96
N THR A 571 33.66 -7.78 1.85
CA THR A 571 32.67 -8.78 1.43
C THR A 571 32.68 -8.94 -0.09
N THR A 572 32.46 -10.16 -0.57
CA THR A 572 32.23 -10.47 -1.99
C THR A 572 30.75 -10.27 -2.40
N GLY A 573 29.86 -10.07 -1.42
CA GLY A 573 28.43 -9.84 -1.59
C GLY A 573 27.55 -11.10 -1.49
N VAL A 574 28.14 -12.30 -1.55
CA VAL A 574 27.44 -13.58 -1.31
C VAL A 574 27.91 -14.15 0.03
N GLU A 575 27.05 -14.08 1.04
CA GLU A 575 27.42 -14.40 2.44
C GLU A 575 26.95 -15.79 2.91
N LYS A 576 26.10 -16.45 2.13
CA LYS A 576 25.50 -17.73 2.47
C LYS A 576 24.97 -18.40 1.22
N ASN A 577 24.77 -19.71 1.33
CA ASN A 577 24.08 -20.50 0.33
C ASN A 577 22.65 -19.97 0.06
N ASP A 578 22.15 -20.22 -1.15
CA ASP A 578 20.83 -19.78 -1.63
C ASP A 578 19.66 -20.48 -0.92
N THR A 579 19.96 -21.58 -0.22
CA THR A 579 19.04 -22.34 0.62
C THR A 579 19.66 -22.71 1.97
N THR A 580 18.83 -23.20 2.90
CA THR A 580 19.27 -23.58 4.23
C THR A 580 19.82 -25.01 4.26
N PHE A 581 20.96 -25.21 4.91
CA PHE A 581 21.44 -26.56 5.23
C PHE A 581 20.49 -27.30 6.18
N ARG A 582 20.53 -28.64 6.12
CA ARG A 582 19.71 -29.51 6.98
C ARG A 582 20.29 -29.57 8.38
N ALA A 583 19.40 -29.71 9.35
CA ALA A 583 19.79 -29.80 10.76
C ALA A 583 20.38 -31.17 11.17
N SER A 584 20.42 -32.16 10.28
CA SER A 584 20.93 -33.50 10.58
C SER A 584 21.64 -34.11 9.37
N PHE A 585 22.48 -35.12 9.62
CA PHE A 585 23.21 -35.85 8.60
C PHE A 585 22.28 -36.31 7.46
N PRO A 586 22.61 -36.04 6.18
CA PRO A 586 23.92 -35.64 5.66
C PRO A 586 24.21 -34.12 5.59
N TYR A 587 23.43 -33.27 6.27
CA TYR A 587 23.60 -31.80 6.38
C TYR A 587 23.44 -30.98 5.09
N VAL A 588 23.92 -31.45 3.93
CA VAL A 588 23.62 -30.81 2.64
C VAL A 588 22.12 -30.82 2.34
N GLN A 589 21.63 -29.76 1.72
CA GLN A 589 20.21 -29.60 1.42
C GLN A 589 19.75 -30.59 0.33
N THR A 590 18.46 -30.93 0.33
CA THR A 590 17.86 -31.73 -0.76
C THR A 590 18.06 -31.02 -2.10
N PRO A 591 18.38 -31.75 -3.17
CA PRO A 591 18.52 -31.18 -4.50
C PRO A 591 17.23 -30.49 -4.93
N TRP A 592 17.42 -29.37 -5.61
CA TRP A 592 16.39 -28.66 -6.32
C TRP A 592 15.62 -29.61 -7.24
N ILE A 593 14.30 -29.43 -7.26
CA ILE A 593 13.37 -30.28 -8.01
C ILE A 593 13.27 -29.84 -9.47
N GLY A 594 13.25 -30.81 -10.39
CA GLY A 594 13.19 -30.58 -11.84
C GLY A 594 11.90 -29.96 -12.37
N THR A 595 10.88 -29.81 -11.52
CA THR A 595 9.64 -29.07 -11.82
C THR A 595 9.48 -27.81 -10.98
N GLY A 596 10.51 -27.42 -10.23
CA GLY A 596 10.48 -26.31 -9.27
C GLY A 596 11.04 -25.02 -9.85
N SER A 597 11.02 -23.95 -9.03
CA SER A 597 11.52 -22.61 -9.37
C SER A 597 12.99 -22.53 -9.77
N ALA A 598 13.77 -23.58 -9.53
CA ALA A 598 15.17 -23.74 -9.90
C ALA A 598 15.39 -24.26 -11.32
N SER A 599 14.32 -24.66 -12.01
CA SER A 599 14.40 -25.29 -13.33
C SER A 599 14.51 -24.31 -14.51
N GLY A 600 15.34 -23.28 -14.37
CA GLY A 600 15.34 -22.10 -15.26
C GLY A 600 14.22 -21.13 -14.89
N PRO A 601 13.84 -20.17 -15.76
CA PRO A 601 12.55 -19.55 -15.61
C PRO A 601 11.54 -20.70 -15.75
N THR A 602 11.10 -21.22 -14.61
CA THR A 602 9.68 -21.44 -14.47
C THR A 602 9.05 -20.22 -15.14
N ASN A 603 7.99 -20.42 -15.90
CA ASN A 603 6.90 -19.48 -15.72
C ASN A 603 6.56 -19.54 -14.22
N THR A 604 7.37 -18.88 -13.39
CA THR A 604 6.91 -18.05 -12.33
C THR A 604 6.04 -17.10 -13.11
N VAL A 605 4.81 -17.54 -13.34
CA VAL A 605 3.70 -16.68 -13.02
C VAL A 605 4.03 -16.33 -11.57
N ILE A 606 4.83 -15.27 -11.39
CA ILE A 606 4.73 -14.46 -10.19
C ILE A 606 3.26 -14.20 -10.23
N VAL A 607 2.52 -14.91 -9.38
CA VAL A 607 1.10 -14.73 -9.29
C VAL A 607 1.03 -13.34 -8.67
N GLN A 608 1.01 -12.31 -9.51
CA GLN A 608 1.37 -10.98 -9.06
C GLN A 608 0.28 -10.49 -8.13
N ASN A 609 0.67 -9.70 -7.13
CA ASN A 609 -0.31 -8.80 -6.53
C ASN A 609 -0.56 -7.69 -7.55
N LEU A 610 -1.81 -7.51 -7.95
CA LEU A 610 -2.22 -6.42 -8.84
C LEU A 610 -2.89 -5.33 -8.01
N THR A 611 -2.42 -4.09 -8.13
CA THR A 611 -3.11 -2.92 -7.56
C THR A 611 -3.62 -2.04 -8.70
N VAL A 612 -4.92 -1.84 -8.77
CA VAL A 612 -5.59 -0.97 -9.74
C VAL A 612 -5.93 0.36 -9.07
N SER A 613 -5.21 1.42 -9.42
CA SER A 613 -5.40 2.77 -8.87
C SER A 613 -5.99 3.78 -9.84
N THR A 614 -6.10 3.41 -11.12
CA THR A 614 -6.76 4.17 -12.17
C THR A 614 -7.63 3.22 -13.02
N ALA A 615 -8.39 3.75 -13.96
CA ALA A 615 -9.17 2.92 -14.87
C ALA A 615 -8.24 2.15 -15.82
N MET A 616 -8.26 0.82 -15.79
CA MET A 616 -7.46 -0.01 -16.69
C MET A 616 -8.14 -1.35 -17.01
N PRO A 617 -7.92 -1.89 -18.21
CA PRO A 617 -8.20 -3.30 -18.47
C PRO A 617 -7.27 -4.18 -17.64
N VAL A 618 -7.76 -5.36 -17.23
CA VAL A 618 -6.95 -6.41 -16.61
C VAL A 618 -6.99 -7.63 -17.52
N GLU A 619 -5.82 -8.07 -17.93
CA GLU A 619 -5.65 -9.21 -18.82
C GLU A 619 -5.85 -10.54 -18.09
N ALA A 620 -6.23 -11.57 -18.85
CA ALA A 620 -6.44 -12.92 -18.35
C ALA A 620 -5.18 -13.44 -17.63
N GLY A 621 -5.37 -14.13 -16.49
CA GLY A 621 -4.24 -14.69 -15.74
C GLY A 621 -4.55 -15.07 -14.30
N THR A 622 -3.54 -15.61 -13.63
CA THR A 622 -3.58 -15.97 -12.21
C THR A 622 -2.89 -14.89 -11.38
N TYR A 623 -3.61 -14.33 -10.41
CA TYR A 623 -3.16 -13.26 -9.49
C TYR A 623 -3.18 -13.73 -8.03
N ASN A 624 -2.21 -13.29 -7.23
CA ASN A 624 -2.16 -13.67 -5.82
C ASN A 624 -3.18 -12.84 -5.05
N ASN A 625 -3.05 -11.51 -5.09
CA ASN A 625 -4.10 -10.60 -4.65
C ASN A 625 -4.43 -9.61 -5.78
N ILE A 626 -5.67 -9.18 -5.86
CA ILE A 626 -6.06 -8.04 -6.70
C ILE A 626 -6.68 -6.98 -5.78
N THR A 627 -6.11 -5.79 -5.72
CA THR A 627 -6.65 -4.65 -4.96
C THR A 627 -7.07 -3.55 -5.91
N ILE A 628 -8.36 -3.31 -6.03
CA ILE A 628 -8.91 -2.14 -6.73
C ILE A 628 -9.10 -1.05 -5.68
N THR A 629 -8.28 -0.01 -5.77
CA THR A 629 -8.32 1.09 -4.80
C THR A 629 -9.52 2.00 -5.03
N GLY A 630 -9.76 2.94 -4.12
CA GLY A 630 -10.91 3.86 -4.21
C GLY A 630 -10.95 4.77 -5.43
N THR A 631 -9.85 4.90 -6.18
CA THR A 631 -9.78 5.63 -7.45
C THR A 631 -9.65 4.71 -8.66
N GLY A 632 -9.53 3.40 -8.44
CA GLY A 632 -9.30 2.39 -9.47
C GLY A 632 -10.59 1.89 -10.11
N ALA A 633 -10.51 1.53 -11.40
CA ALA A 633 -11.57 0.82 -12.09
C ALA A 633 -10.98 -0.32 -12.93
N ALA A 634 -11.23 -1.57 -12.54
CA ALA A 634 -10.74 -2.75 -13.26
C ALA A 634 -11.82 -3.29 -14.21
N SER A 635 -11.40 -3.66 -15.42
CA SER A 635 -12.28 -4.26 -16.42
C SER A 635 -11.63 -5.50 -17.04
N PHE A 636 -12.23 -6.68 -16.87
CA PHE A 636 -11.54 -7.95 -17.16
C PHE A 636 -11.69 -8.38 -18.63
N ASN A 637 -10.56 -8.51 -19.35
CA ASN A 637 -10.55 -8.88 -20.77
C ASN A 637 -10.53 -10.40 -21.02
N GLY A 638 -10.28 -11.22 -20.00
CA GLY A 638 -10.35 -12.68 -20.08
C GLY A 638 -10.26 -13.36 -18.70
N PRO A 639 -10.26 -14.70 -18.63
CA PRO A 639 -10.37 -15.46 -17.38
C PRO A 639 -9.40 -15.02 -16.28
N ILE A 640 -9.93 -14.78 -15.07
CA ILE A 640 -9.15 -14.37 -13.90
C ILE A 640 -9.19 -15.48 -12.84
N VAL A 641 -8.01 -15.88 -12.35
CA VAL A 641 -7.86 -16.78 -11.22
C VAL A 641 -7.22 -16.03 -10.05
N VAL A 642 -7.79 -16.09 -8.86
CA VAL A 642 -7.30 -15.40 -7.65
C VAL A 642 -6.96 -16.42 -6.57
N ASN A 643 -5.69 -16.44 -6.15
CA ASN A 643 -5.21 -17.39 -5.14
C ASN A 643 -5.38 -16.89 -3.69
N GLY A 644 -5.25 -15.59 -3.48
CA GLY A 644 -5.36 -14.89 -2.19
C GLY A 644 -6.70 -14.16 -2.08
N THR A 645 -6.72 -12.82 -2.18
CA THR A 645 -7.96 -12.03 -2.08
C THR A 645 -8.11 -11.03 -3.23
N LEU A 646 -9.30 -10.96 -3.81
CA LEU A 646 -9.72 -9.83 -4.64
C LEU A 646 -10.50 -8.84 -3.76
N THR A 647 -9.98 -7.64 -3.59
CA THR A 647 -10.58 -6.57 -2.80
C THR A 647 -10.94 -5.38 -3.68
N VAL A 648 -12.18 -4.92 -3.58
CA VAL A 648 -12.63 -3.66 -4.17
C VAL A 648 -12.91 -2.68 -3.04
N GLN A 649 -12.09 -1.64 -2.93
CA GLN A 649 -12.17 -0.64 -1.87
C GLN A 649 -13.30 0.37 -2.12
N ALA A 650 -13.66 1.14 -1.09
CA ALA A 650 -14.64 2.21 -1.20
C ALA A 650 -14.27 3.19 -2.33
N GLY A 651 -15.17 3.42 -3.29
CA GLY A 651 -14.94 4.21 -4.51
C GLY A 651 -14.41 3.41 -5.72
N GLY A 652 -13.84 2.22 -5.48
CA GLY A 652 -13.32 1.36 -6.54
C GLY A 652 -14.42 0.68 -7.35
N VAL A 653 -14.13 0.38 -8.62
CA VAL A 653 -15.07 -0.25 -9.55
C VAL A 653 -14.49 -1.54 -10.11
N LEU A 654 -15.20 -2.65 -9.95
CA LEU A 654 -14.93 -3.89 -10.68
C LEU A 654 -15.96 -4.12 -11.77
N ASN A 655 -15.53 -4.33 -13.00
CA ASN A 655 -16.37 -4.77 -14.11
C ASN A 655 -15.91 -6.15 -14.60
N THR A 656 -16.78 -7.15 -14.49
CA THR A 656 -16.48 -8.54 -14.90
C THR A 656 -16.59 -8.75 -16.42
N ARG A 657 -16.69 -7.66 -17.19
CA ARG A 657 -16.53 -7.65 -18.65
C ARG A 657 -15.78 -6.41 -19.11
N GLY A 658 -14.60 -6.63 -19.67
CA GLY A 658 -13.79 -5.61 -20.31
C GLY A 658 -14.28 -5.24 -21.70
N VAL A 659 -13.67 -4.18 -22.25
CA VAL A 659 -14.02 -3.63 -23.57
C VAL A 659 -13.79 -4.66 -24.69
N LEU A 660 -12.82 -5.57 -24.51
CA LEU A 660 -12.50 -6.61 -25.47
C LEU A 660 -13.25 -7.94 -25.21
N ALA A 661 -13.98 -8.05 -24.10
CA ALA A 661 -14.69 -9.28 -23.73
C ALA A 661 -16.10 -9.30 -24.32
N THR A 662 -16.40 -10.32 -25.13
CA THR A 662 -17.74 -10.55 -25.70
C THR A 662 -18.69 -11.17 -24.69
N ASN A 663 -18.17 -11.92 -23.71
CA ASN A 663 -18.93 -12.63 -22.68
C ASN A 663 -18.52 -12.20 -21.27
N CYS A 664 -19.32 -12.59 -20.28
CA CYS A 664 -19.00 -12.34 -18.89
C CYS A 664 -17.86 -13.22 -18.40
N ILE A 665 -16.89 -12.61 -17.71
CA ILE A 665 -15.71 -13.32 -17.20
C ILE A 665 -15.95 -13.74 -15.75
N ALA A 666 -15.90 -15.05 -15.50
CA ALA A 666 -15.92 -15.58 -14.15
C ALA A 666 -14.57 -15.35 -13.45
N VAL A 667 -14.62 -14.89 -12.20
CA VAL A 667 -13.44 -14.83 -11.31
C VAL A 667 -13.39 -16.14 -10.52
N THR A 668 -12.35 -16.94 -10.71
CA THR A 668 -12.21 -18.27 -10.09
C THR A 668 -10.97 -18.34 -9.19
N GLY A 669 -10.68 -19.49 -8.59
CA GLY A 669 -9.46 -19.72 -7.80
C GLY A 669 -9.74 -20.02 -6.32
N PRO A 670 -8.71 -20.45 -5.56
CA PRO A 670 -8.87 -20.85 -4.16
C PRO A 670 -9.09 -19.68 -3.19
N GLY A 671 -8.92 -18.43 -3.66
CA GLY A 671 -8.97 -17.23 -2.84
C GLY A 671 -10.36 -16.75 -2.42
N SER A 672 -10.40 -15.55 -1.81
CA SER A 672 -11.62 -14.87 -1.35
C SER A 672 -11.94 -13.62 -2.18
N PHE A 673 -13.18 -13.14 -2.10
CA PHE A 673 -13.64 -11.89 -2.72
C PHE A 673 -14.24 -10.96 -1.66
N VAL A 674 -13.86 -9.68 -1.70
CA VAL A 674 -14.34 -8.65 -0.77
C VAL A 674 -14.75 -7.39 -1.54
N LEU A 675 -16.05 -7.10 -1.55
CA LEU A 675 -16.61 -5.83 -1.99
C LEU A 675 -16.89 -4.95 -0.77
N MET A 676 -16.10 -3.88 -0.58
CA MET A 676 -16.22 -3.00 0.59
C MET A 676 -17.43 -2.04 0.49
N PRO A 677 -17.89 -1.46 1.62
CA PRO A 677 -18.84 -0.36 1.60
C PRO A 677 -18.41 0.78 0.67
N GLY A 678 -19.32 1.31 -0.13
CA GLY A 678 -19.05 2.36 -1.13
C GLY A 678 -18.34 1.91 -2.41
N ALA A 679 -18.02 0.62 -2.57
CA ALA A 679 -17.46 0.06 -3.81
C ALA A 679 -18.56 -0.21 -4.86
N THR A 680 -18.16 -0.45 -6.12
CA THR A 680 -19.07 -0.81 -7.22
C THR A 680 -18.68 -2.14 -7.87
N LEU A 681 -19.65 -3.04 -8.04
CA LEU A 681 -19.52 -4.27 -8.82
C LEU A 681 -20.45 -4.24 -10.03
N ARG A 682 -19.90 -4.35 -11.24
CA ARG A 682 -20.64 -4.51 -12.49
C ARG A 682 -20.52 -5.96 -12.96
N THR A 683 -21.67 -6.61 -13.17
CA THR A 683 -21.77 -8.00 -13.58
C THR A 683 -22.68 -8.17 -14.79
N CYS A 684 -22.20 -8.95 -15.75
CA CYS A 684 -22.90 -9.34 -16.97
C CYS A 684 -23.38 -10.79 -16.97
N ASN A 685 -23.20 -11.52 -15.86
CA ASN A 685 -23.47 -12.96 -15.81
C ASN A 685 -24.99 -13.20 -15.68
N PRO A 686 -25.59 -14.11 -16.46
CA PRO A 686 -27.03 -14.42 -16.40
C PRO A 686 -27.51 -14.85 -15.02
N ASP A 687 -26.69 -15.54 -14.23
CA ASP A 687 -27.05 -15.97 -12.86
C ASP A 687 -26.79 -14.89 -11.79
N GLY A 688 -26.26 -13.73 -12.20
CA GLY A 688 -25.94 -12.62 -11.30
C GLY A 688 -24.69 -12.87 -10.45
N ILE A 689 -24.86 -12.79 -9.13
CA ILE A 689 -23.80 -13.07 -8.14
C ILE A 689 -24.27 -14.09 -7.11
N ALA A 690 -23.37 -14.97 -6.68
CA ALA A 690 -23.67 -16.05 -5.74
C ALA A 690 -22.78 -15.96 -4.50
N THR A 691 -23.27 -16.43 -3.35
CA THR A 691 -22.52 -16.51 -2.09
C THR A 691 -21.46 -17.62 -2.09
N THR A 692 -21.68 -18.71 -2.83
CA THR A 692 -20.78 -19.85 -2.99
C THR A 692 -21.04 -20.57 -4.33
N GLY A 693 -20.27 -21.63 -4.64
CA GLY A 693 -20.52 -22.50 -5.80
C GLY A 693 -20.02 -21.97 -7.14
N THR A 694 -20.40 -22.62 -8.25
CA THR A 694 -19.87 -22.34 -9.61
C THR A 694 -20.77 -21.43 -10.46
N THR A 695 -21.75 -20.77 -9.85
CA THR A 695 -22.70 -19.86 -10.53
C THR A 695 -22.35 -18.38 -10.27
N GLY A 696 -22.81 -17.49 -11.15
CA GLY A 696 -22.58 -16.05 -11.07
C GLY A 696 -21.18 -15.60 -11.51
N ALA A 697 -20.91 -14.30 -11.45
CA ALA A 697 -19.66 -13.72 -11.97
C ALA A 697 -18.43 -13.91 -11.05
N ILE A 698 -18.64 -14.08 -9.74
CA ILE A 698 -17.57 -14.33 -8.77
C ILE A 698 -17.72 -15.77 -8.29
N GLN A 699 -16.74 -16.61 -8.63
CA GLN A 699 -16.74 -18.07 -8.45
C GLN A 699 -15.53 -18.58 -7.67
N VAL A 700 -14.87 -17.71 -6.89
CA VAL A 700 -13.75 -18.12 -6.02
C VAL A 700 -14.22 -19.10 -4.94
N ALA A 701 -13.36 -20.02 -4.52
CA ALA A 701 -13.69 -21.09 -3.58
C ALA A 701 -13.72 -20.63 -2.12
N GLY A 702 -12.98 -19.57 -1.78
CA GLY A 702 -13.01 -18.93 -0.46
C GLY A 702 -14.25 -18.04 -0.25
N THR A 703 -14.23 -17.25 0.83
CA THR A 703 -15.37 -16.43 1.24
C THR A 703 -15.67 -15.34 0.21
N ARG A 704 -16.96 -15.13 -0.11
CA ARG A 704 -17.44 -14.03 -0.95
C ARG A 704 -18.21 -13.04 -0.09
N THR A 705 -17.66 -11.85 0.09
CA THR A 705 -18.25 -10.79 0.91
C THR A 705 -18.80 -9.70 0.00
N TYR A 706 -20.12 -9.54 0.02
CA TYR A 706 -20.85 -8.50 -0.71
C TYR A 706 -21.40 -7.50 0.31
N SER A 707 -20.93 -6.25 0.27
CA SER A 707 -21.37 -5.23 1.23
C SER A 707 -22.81 -4.78 0.98
N ASN A 708 -23.55 -4.58 2.07
CA ASN A 708 -24.89 -3.99 2.07
C ASN A 708 -24.92 -2.48 1.77
N ASP A 709 -23.75 -1.84 1.68
CA ASP A 709 -23.57 -0.43 1.37
C ASP A 709 -22.72 -0.22 0.10
N ALA A 710 -22.70 -1.22 -0.79
CA ALA A 710 -22.07 -1.14 -2.11
C ALA A 710 -23.09 -0.89 -3.24
N THR A 711 -22.58 -0.50 -4.41
CA THR A 711 -23.35 -0.34 -5.65
C THR A 711 -23.21 -1.59 -6.53
N TYR A 712 -24.33 -2.09 -7.06
CA TYR A 712 -24.36 -3.25 -7.94
C TYR A 712 -24.95 -2.86 -9.29
N GLU A 713 -24.29 -3.22 -10.39
CA GLU A 713 -24.77 -2.95 -11.75
C GLU A 713 -24.86 -4.26 -12.53
N TYR A 714 -26.01 -4.50 -13.17
CA TYR A 714 -26.26 -5.65 -14.03
C TYR A 714 -26.27 -5.20 -15.48
N ASN A 715 -25.21 -5.55 -16.23
CA ASN A 715 -24.90 -5.01 -17.55
C ASN A 715 -24.68 -6.09 -18.63
N GLY A 716 -25.38 -7.23 -18.51
CA GLY A 716 -25.34 -8.34 -19.45
C GLY A 716 -26.05 -8.06 -20.78
N GLY A 717 -25.87 -8.97 -21.74
CA GLY A 717 -26.66 -9.00 -22.99
C GLY A 717 -27.89 -9.91 -22.92
N GLU A 718 -27.80 -10.99 -22.13
CA GLU A 718 -28.89 -11.92 -21.84
C GLU A 718 -29.67 -11.48 -20.60
N ALA A 719 -30.90 -11.98 -20.41
CA ALA A 719 -31.67 -11.72 -19.19
C ALA A 719 -30.88 -12.19 -17.94
N GLN A 720 -30.84 -11.34 -16.91
CA GLN A 720 -30.07 -11.63 -15.69
C GLN A 720 -30.98 -11.88 -14.48
N LEU A 721 -30.47 -12.70 -13.56
CA LEU A 721 -30.97 -12.87 -12.21
C LEU A 721 -30.10 -12.05 -11.25
N SER A 722 -30.63 -11.64 -10.08
CA SER A 722 -29.81 -11.00 -9.04
C SER A 722 -28.80 -11.98 -8.43
N GLY A 723 -29.22 -13.23 -8.26
CA GLY A 723 -28.44 -14.29 -7.63
C GLY A 723 -28.40 -14.18 -6.10
N THR A 724 -28.14 -15.31 -5.45
CA THR A 724 -28.18 -15.43 -3.98
C THR A 724 -27.15 -14.56 -3.25
N GLY A 725 -26.13 -14.06 -3.97
CA GLY A 725 -25.09 -13.18 -3.46
C GLY A 725 -25.51 -11.72 -3.30
N LEU A 726 -26.60 -11.27 -3.94
CA LEU A 726 -27.06 -9.89 -3.77
C LEU A 726 -27.59 -9.70 -2.34
N PRO A 727 -27.00 -8.79 -1.54
CA PRO A 727 -27.47 -8.57 -0.18
C PRO A 727 -28.92 -8.06 -0.15
N SER A 728 -29.63 -8.34 0.95
CA SER A 728 -31.02 -7.89 1.16
C SER A 728 -31.16 -6.37 1.24
N GLN A 729 -30.07 -5.65 1.46
CA GLN A 729 -29.99 -4.20 1.33
C GLN A 729 -28.73 -3.83 0.56
N VAL A 730 -28.81 -2.87 -0.35
CA VAL A 730 -27.65 -2.32 -1.08
C VAL A 730 -27.70 -0.80 -1.09
N ARG A 731 -26.56 -0.14 -1.33
CA ARG A 731 -26.52 1.31 -1.50
C ARG A 731 -27.31 1.71 -2.74
N SER A 732 -26.91 1.16 -3.88
CA SER A 732 -27.52 1.44 -5.17
C SER A 732 -27.56 0.20 -6.05
N LEU A 733 -28.58 0.10 -6.91
CA LEU A 733 -28.74 -0.96 -7.90
C LEU A 733 -28.92 -0.32 -9.27
N THR A 734 -28.17 -0.78 -10.26
CA THR A 734 -28.29 -0.33 -11.65
C THR A 734 -28.64 -1.51 -12.55
N VAL A 735 -29.68 -1.37 -13.36
CA VAL A 735 -30.05 -2.28 -14.44
C VAL A 735 -29.66 -1.61 -15.75
N ASN A 736 -28.61 -2.14 -16.37
CA ASN A 736 -28.02 -1.68 -17.61
C ASN A 736 -27.98 -2.81 -18.65
N ASN A 737 -29.09 -3.54 -18.74
CA ASN A 737 -29.26 -4.73 -19.55
C ASN A 737 -30.65 -4.71 -20.21
N ALA A 738 -30.71 -4.53 -21.52
CA ALA A 738 -31.96 -4.43 -22.27
C ALA A 738 -32.87 -5.66 -22.14
N SER A 739 -32.30 -6.84 -21.85
CA SER A 739 -33.03 -8.10 -21.61
C SER A 739 -33.64 -8.19 -20.20
N GLY A 740 -33.29 -7.26 -19.30
CA GLY A 740 -33.85 -7.11 -17.96
C GLY A 740 -33.11 -7.87 -16.86
N LEU A 741 -33.48 -7.53 -15.61
CA LEU A 741 -33.02 -8.15 -14.36
C LEU A 741 -34.23 -8.67 -13.59
N THR A 742 -34.19 -9.92 -13.12
CA THR A 742 -35.22 -10.50 -12.24
C THR A 742 -34.65 -10.79 -10.86
N LEU A 743 -35.32 -10.30 -9.80
CA LEU A 743 -34.92 -10.59 -8.43
C LEU A 743 -35.20 -12.07 -8.07
N ASN A 744 -34.20 -12.76 -7.52
CA ASN A 744 -34.33 -14.12 -7.00
C ASN A 744 -33.52 -14.37 -5.72
N ASN A 745 -33.18 -13.30 -4.99
CA ASN A 745 -32.33 -13.31 -3.79
C ASN A 745 -33.11 -13.17 -2.46
N GLY A 746 -34.44 -13.24 -2.49
CA GLY A 746 -35.34 -12.98 -1.36
C GLY A 746 -35.83 -11.53 -1.26
N GLY A 747 -35.57 -10.70 -2.28
CA GLY A 747 -35.89 -9.27 -2.30
C GLY A 747 -34.69 -8.36 -1.99
N VAL A 748 -34.85 -7.06 -2.25
CA VAL A 748 -33.79 -6.07 -2.06
C VAL A 748 -34.33 -4.73 -1.57
N ARG A 749 -33.59 -4.11 -0.65
CA ARG A 749 -33.81 -2.77 -0.11
C ARG A 749 -32.75 -1.81 -0.65
N ILE A 750 -33.15 -0.73 -1.30
CA ILE A 750 -32.23 0.25 -1.92
C ILE A 750 -32.12 1.48 -1.03
N ALA A 751 -30.90 1.83 -0.61
CA ALA A 751 -30.67 2.96 0.27
C ALA A 751 -30.58 4.32 -0.46
N GLN A 752 -30.12 4.34 -1.72
CA GLN A 752 -29.88 5.58 -2.46
C GLN A 752 -30.52 5.60 -3.85
N VAL A 753 -29.98 4.85 -4.82
CA VAL A 753 -30.43 4.96 -6.21
C VAL A 753 -30.74 3.58 -6.81
N LEU A 754 -31.93 3.45 -7.40
CA LEU A 754 -32.24 2.41 -8.37
C LEU A 754 -32.20 3.03 -9.78
N ALA A 755 -31.17 2.73 -10.56
CA ALA A 755 -31.03 3.25 -11.92
C ALA A 755 -31.41 2.18 -12.95
N LEU A 756 -32.41 2.46 -13.77
CA LEU A 756 -32.88 1.61 -14.87
C LEU A 756 -32.41 2.26 -16.17
N THR A 757 -31.12 2.09 -16.45
CA THR A 757 -30.44 2.73 -17.59
C THR A 757 -30.73 2.01 -18.90
N SER A 758 -30.91 0.69 -18.86
CA SER A 758 -31.30 -0.14 -19.98
C SER A 758 -32.00 -1.39 -19.45
N GLY A 759 -33.27 -1.60 -19.79
CA GLY A 759 -34.10 -2.75 -19.42
C GLY A 759 -34.83 -2.67 -18.07
N ASN A 760 -35.71 -3.64 -17.83
CA ASN A 760 -36.63 -3.66 -16.70
C ASN A 760 -36.06 -4.41 -15.48
N LEU A 761 -36.49 -4.01 -14.28
CA LEU A 761 -36.33 -4.80 -13.06
C LEU A 761 -37.64 -5.51 -12.74
N THR A 762 -37.65 -6.84 -12.77
CA THR A 762 -38.81 -7.66 -12.42
C THR A 762 -38.80 -8.02 -10.93
N THR A 763 -39.92 -7.76 -10.24
CA THR A 763 -40.11 -8.03 -8.80
C THR A 763 -41.37 -8.88 -8.57
N SER A 764 -41.52 -9.46 -7.38
CA SER A 764 -42.72 -10.22 -7.00
C SER A 764 -42.99 -10.09 -5.50
N ALA A 765 -44.15 -10.57 -5.03
CA ALA A 765 -44.48 -10.57 -3.60
C ALA A 765 -43.47 -11.39 -2.76
N SER A 766 -42.85 -12.43 -3.33
CA SER A 766 -41.80 -13.23 -2.68
C SER A 766 -40.40 -12.69 -2.92
N GLN A 767 -40.25 -11.67 -3.77
CA GLN A 767 -38.98 -11.02 -4.15
C GLN A 767 -39.17 -9.50 -4.15
N PRO A 768 -39.49 -8.89 -2.98
CA PRO A 768 -39.92 -7.50 -2.91
C PRO A 768 -38.78 -6.52 -3.17
N LEU A 769 -39.11 -5.37 -3.73
CA LEU A 769 -38.24 -4.20 -3.81
C LEU A 769 -38.72 -3.16 -2.78
N THR A 770 -37.81 -2.64 -1.96
CA THR A 770 -38.10 -1.51 -1.06
C THR A 770 -37.13 -0.35 -1.30
N LEU A 771 -37.65 0.85 -1.56
CA LEU A 771 -36.87 2.09 -1.60
C LEU A 771 -36.86 2.71 -0.20
N LEU A 772 -35.68 2.77 0.41
CA LEU A 772 -35.53 3.16 1.81
C LEU A 772 -35.62 4.66 2.04
N SER A 773 -36.03 5.03 3.24
CA SER A 773 -35.95 6.40 3.70
C SER A 773 -35.56 6.43 5.17
N THR A 774 -34.57 7.24 5.51
CA THR A 774 -34.26 7.56 6.91
C THR A 774 -34.06 9.07 7.07
N PRO A 775 -34.27 9.63 8.28
CA PRO A 775 -34.09 11.06 8.52
C PRO A 775 -32.70 11.59 8.15
N THR A 776 -31.67 10.77 8.33
CA THR A 776 -30.26 11.18 8.18
C THR A 776 -29.59 10.69 6.90
N ALA A 777 -30.04 9.56 6.34
CA ALA A 777 -29.45 9.02 5.12
C ALA A 777 -30.14 9.55 3.86
N GLY A 778 -31.39 10.05 3.93
CA GLY A 778 -32.17 10.52 2.79
C GLY A 778 -33.28 9.55 2.36
N THR A 779 -33.93 9.84 1.24
CA THR A 779 -34.95 8.98 0.61
C THR A 779 -34.42 8.45 -0.71
N ALA A 780 -34.43 7.13 -0.89
CA ALA A 780 -33.99 6.49 -2.13
C ALA A 780 -34.87 6.91 -3.31
N LEU A 781 -34.28 6.94 -4.50
CA LEU A 781 -34.96 7.36 -5.73
C LEU A 781 -34.73 6.38 -6.86
N VAL A 782 -35.65 6.39 -7.82
CA VAL A 782 -35.52 5.65 -9.08
C VAL A 782 -35.14 6.61 -10.19
N VAL A 783 -34.24 6.17 -11.07
CA VAL A 783 -33.90 6.84 -12.33
C VAL A 783 -34.33 5.94 -13.48
N ASN A 784 -35.28 6.39 -14.30
CA ASN A 784 -35.78 5.63 -15.45
C ASN A 784 -35.28 6.28 -16.74
N THR A 785 -34.08 5.89 -17.20
CA THR A 785 -33.56 6.36 -18.49
C THR A 785 -34.15 5.53 -19.63
N SER A 786 -34.10 4.20 -19.51
CA SER A 786 -34.66 3.27 -20.49
C SER A 786 -35.02 1.94 -19.81
N GLY A 787 -36.11 1.94 -19.04
CA GLY A 787 -36.57 0.78 -18.29
C GLY A 787 -37.58 1.14 -17.20
N ALA A 788 -38.22 0.12 -16.63
CA ALA A 788 -39.20 0.25 -15.54
C ALA A 788 -39.05 -0.87 -14.50
N VAL A 789 -39.59 -0.67 -13.30
CA VAL A 789 -39.86 -1.76 -12.37
C VAL A 789 -41.15 -2.43 -12.81
N VAL A 790 -41.12 -3.75 -12.99
CA VAL A 790 -42.27 -4.58 -13.39
C VAL A 790 -42.60 -5.52 -12.23
N GLY A 791 -43.63 -5.16 -11.47
CA GLY A 791 -44.04 -5.88 -10.26
C GLY A 791 -44.24 -4.95 -9.06
N PRO A 792 -44.62 -5.50 -7.90
CA PRO A 792 -44.83 -4.72 -6.68
C PRO A 792 -43.51 -4.16 -6.13
N ALA A 793 -43.57 -2.93 -5.64
CA ALA A 793 -42.48 -2.28 -4.93
C ALA A 793 -43.03 -1.39 -3.81
N THR A 794 -42.26 -1.26 -2.74
CA THR A 794 -42.56 -0.40 -1.60
C THR A 794 -41.65 0.83 -1.64
N MET A 795 -42.21 2.02 -1.45
CA MET A 795 -41.43 3.22 -1.20
C MET A 795 -41.69 3.73 0.21
N GLN A 796 -40.61 3.92 0.96
CA GLN A 796 -40.66 4.48 2.30
C GLN A 796 -40.50 6.01 2.27
N ARG A 797 -41.09 6.68 3.25
CA ARG A 797 -40.89 8.11 3.51
C ARG A 797 -40.79 8.38 5.00
N ALA A 798 -39.56 8.62 5.43
CA ALA A 798 -39.25 9.14 6.75
C ALA A 798 -39.33 10.66 6.77
N ILE A 799 -39.54 11.21 7.97
CA ILE A 799 -39.58 12.64 8.23
C ILE A 799 -38.39 12.99 9.13
N ASP A 800 -37.74 14.11 8.86
CA ASP A 800 -36.72 14.65 9.74
C ASP A 800 -37.36 15.23 11.03
N PRO A 801 -37.08 14.67 12.22
CA PRO A 801 -37.66 15.15 13.47
C PRO A 801 -37.12 16.52 13.89
N ALA A 802 -36.05 17.04 13.26
CA ALA A 802 -35.48 18.35 13.60
C ALA A 802 -36.45 19.52 13.34
N PHE A 803 -37.39 19.37 12.41
CA PHE A 803 -38.37 20.40 12.08
C PHE A 803 -39.65 20.30 12.94
N ASN A 804 -40.18 19.10 13.10
CA ASN A 804 -41.28 18.80 14.02
C ASN A 804 -41.29 17.30 14.36
N ALA A 805 -40.84 16.95 15.57
CA ALA A 805 -40.78 15.57 16.04
C ALA A 805 -42.17 14.96 16.37
N GLY A 806 -43.14 15.80 16.75
CA GLY A 806 -44.48 15.37 17.14
C GLY A 806 -45.41 15.14 15.95
N PRO A 807 -46.71 14.90 16.23
CA PRO A 807 -47.76 15.00 15.22
C PRO A 807 -47.66 16.34 14.48
N GLY A 808 -48.06 16.37 13.21
CA GLY A 808 -48.06 17.56 12.38
C GLY A 808 -48.56 17.26 10.96
N TYR A 809 -49.19 18.25 10.34
CA TYR A 809 -49.68 18.11 8.96
C TYR A 809 -48.55 17.99 7.96
N ARG A 810 -48.58 16.93 7.15
CA ARG A 810 -47.65 16.67 6.07
C ARG A 810 -48.43 16.30 4.83
N HIS A 811 -48.10 16.92 3.70
CA HIS A 811 -48.78 16.63 2.46
C HIS A 811 -48.11 15.43 1.81
N TYR A 812 -48.79 14.29 1.82
CA TYR A 812 -48.36 13.06 1.16
C TYR A 812 -48.96 12.93 -0.24
N SER A 813 -48.31 12.14 -1.07
CA SER A 813 -48.80 11.68 -2.37
C SER A 813 -48.27 10.28 -2.65
N SER A 814 -48.89 9.57 -3.58
CA SER A 814 -48.47 8.21 -3.91
C SER A 814 -47.43 8.18 -5.05
N PRO A 815 -46.27 7.53 -4.85
CA PRO A 815 -45.30 7.24 -5.92
C PRO A 815 -45.64 5.94 -6.67
N VAL A 816 -46.69 5.24 -6.23
CA VAL A 816 -47.15 3.95 -6.76
C VAL A 816 -48.61 4.01 -7.20
N ALA A 817 -48.94 3.22 -8.22
CA ALA A 817 -50.31 2.87 -8.55
C ALA A 817 -50.79 1.70 -7.66
N SER A 818 -52.11 1.61 -7.45
CA SER A 818 -52.79 0.52 -6.74
C SER A 818 -52.64 0.49 -5.21
N THR A 819 -52.35 1.63 -4.56
CA THR A 819 -52.42 1.79 -3.09
C THR A 819 -53.66 2.59 -2.69
N THR A 820 -54.20 2.32 -1.50
CA THR A 820 -55.37 3.04 -0.93
C THR A 820 -54.96 3.89 0.27
N LEU A 821 -55.86 4.76 0.74
CA LEU A 821 -55.58 5.57 1.94
C LEU A 821 -55.50 4.74 3.23
N ASP A 822 -56.13 3.56 3.28
CA ASP A 822 -55.96 2.61 4.39
C ASP A 822 -54.53 2.09 4.54
N ASP A 823 -53.75 2.06 3.45
CA ASP A 823 -52.33 1.66 3.48
C ASP A 823 -51.48 2.62 4.33
N LEU A 824 -51.92 3.87 4.53
CA LEU A 824 -51.28 4.81 5.47
C LEU A 824 -51.27 4.27 6.90
N GLY A 825 -52.24 3.45 7.29
CA GLY A 825 -52.27 2.79 8.61
C GLY A 825 -51.68 1.38 8.56
N THR A 826 -52.15 0.54 7.62
CA THR A 826 -51.78 -0.88 7.53
C THR A 826 -50.27 -1.10 7.38
N ASN A 827 -49.60 -0.25 6.60
CA ASN A 827 -48.16 -0.35 6.34
C ASN A 827 -47.31 0.58 7.21
N THR A 828 -47.94 1.40 8.07
CA THR A 828 -47.24 2.35 8.97
C THR A 828 -47.68 2.13 10.42
N PRO A 829 -47.08 1.17 11.15
CA PRO A 829 -47.57 0.72 12.45
C PRO A 829 -47.70 1.80 13.54
N SER A 830 -47.00 2.94 13.38
CA SER A 830 -46.99 4.06 14.33
C SER A 830 -48.02 5.15 14.00
N PHE A 831 -48.87 4.96 12.98
CA PHE A 831 -49.92 5.89 12.60
C PHE A 831 -51.27 5.17 12.47
N SER A 832 -52.32 5.80 13.00
CA SER A 832 -53.69 5.32 12.89
C SER A 832 -54.54 6.39 12.20
N PRO A 833 -54.95 6.18 10.94
CA PRO A 833 -55.74 7.15 10.20
C PRO A 833 -57.19 7.23 10.72
N ILE A 834 -57.75 8.44 10.74
CA ILE A 834 -59.11 8.76 11.19
C ILE A 834 -59.82 9.45 10.03
N PHE A 835 -60.71 8.71 9.36
CA PHE A 835 -61.51 9.17 8.21
C PHE A 835 -62.93 9.58 8.63
N ASN A 836 -63.07 10.47 9.62
CA ASN A 836 -64.38 10.88 10.13
C ASN A 836 -65.17 11.75 9.14
N GLN A 837 -66.10 11.13 8.41
CA GLN A 837 -66.90 11.76 7.35
C GLN A 837 -67.82 12.90 7.84
N ALA A 838 -68.15 12.98 9.13
CA ALA A 838 -68.98 14.05 9.68
C ALA A 838 -68.39 15.45 9.42
N TYR A 839 -67.06 15.55 9.28
CA TYR A 839 -66.36 16.78 8.90
C TYR A 839 -66.87 17.39 7.58
N ASN A 840 -67.25 16.55 6.61
CA ASN A 840 -67.60 17.03 5.27
C ASN A 840 -68.93 17.79 5.22
N SER A 841 -69.82 17.54 6.17
CA SER A 841 -71.14 18.15 6.26
C SER A 841 -71.28 19.15 7.41
N ALA A 842 -70.23 19.38 8.21
CA ALA A 842 -70.28 20.18 9.44
C ALA A 842 -70.23 21.70 9.22
N GLY A 843 -69.92 22.17 8.00
CA GLY A 843 -69.83 23.60 7.68
C GLY A 843 -68.89 24.35 8.62
N ALA A 844 -69.34 25.49 9.17
CA ALA A 844 -68.56 26.29 10.13
C ALA A 844 -68.22 25.55 11.45
N ASN A 845 -68.93 24.45 11.78
CA ASN A 845 -68.69 23.66 12.99
C ASN A 845 -67.66 22.52 12.79
N ALA A 846 -66.99 22.46 11.64
CA ALA A 846 -66.04 21.40 11.32
C ALA A 846 -64.92 21.20 12.37
N GLY A 847 -64.51 22.29 13.04
CA GLY A 847 -63.53 22.27 14.14
C GLY A 847 -63.96 21.49 15.40
N ALA A 848 -65.27 21.19 15.55
CA ALA A 848 -65.82 20.51 16.72
C ALA A 848 -66.09 19.00 16.51
N VAL A 849 -65.77 18.46 15.34
CA VAL A 849 -66.00 17.04 15.01
C VAL A 849 -65.07 16.13 15.84
N THR A 850 -65.62 15.11 16.49
CA THR A 850 -64.86 14.14 17.32
C THR A 850 -65.14 12.68 16.92
N PRO A 851 -64.12 11.80 16.86
CA PRO A 851 -62.70 12.14 16.83
C PRO A 851 -62.38 13.01 15.60
N TYR A 852 -61.52 14.00 15.79
CA TYR A 852 -61.15 14.92 14.70
C TYR A 852 -60.38 14.14 13.62
N PRO A 853 -60.70 14.31 12.33
CA PRO A 853 -60.00 13.60 11.26
C PRO A 853 -58.52 13.99 11.23
N ASN A 854 -57.66 13.05 10.82
CA ASN A 854 -56.22 13.30 10.66
C ASN A 854 -55.72 13.03 9.22
N VAL A 855 -56.63 12.73 8.28
CA VAL A 855 -56.35 12.61 6.85
C VAL A 855 -57.36 13.44 6.07
N PHE A 856 -56.86 14.31 5.18
CA PHE A 856 -57.66 15.22 4.37
C PHE A 856 -57.18 15.22 2.92
N GLY A 857 -58.11 15.28 1.97
CA GLY A 857 -57.88 15.76 0.60
C GLY A 857 -58.24 17.24 0.48
N TYR A 858 -58.23 17.76 -0.75
CA TYR A 858 -58.66 19.12 -1.05
C TYR A 858 -59.63 19.14 -2.22
N ASP A 859 -60.79 19.74 -2.02
CA ASP A 859 -61.82 19.97 -3.02
C ASP A 859 -62.14 21.47 -3.13
N GLN A 860 -61.73 22.05 -4.26
CA GLN A 860 -61.95 23.44 -4.60
C GLN A 860 -63.45 23.82 -4.65
N ALA A 861 -64.36 22.88 -4.93
CA ALA A 861 -65.79 23.18 -4.97
C ALA A 861 -66.35 23.66 -3.62
N ARG A 862 -65.65 23.36 -2.51
CA ARG A 862 -66.03 23.78 -1.15
C ARG A 862 -65.67 25.23 -0.83
N VAL A 863 -64.86 25.89 -1.64
CA VAL A 863 -64.51 27.31 -1.46
C VAL A 863 -65.66 28.19 -1.97
N THR A 864 -66.64 28.43 -1.10
CA THR A 864 -67.90 29.11 -1.43
C THR A 864 -68.10 30.46 -0.75
N SER A 865 -67.17 30.92 0.11
CA SER A 865 -67.22 32.23 0.77
C SER A 865 -65.96 33.06 0.52
N GLY A 866 -66.12 34.37 0.35
CA GLY A 866 -65.04 35.34 0.10
C GLY A 866 -64.46 35.98 1.37
N ALA A 867 -64.54 35.31 2.53
CA ALA A 867 -63.86 35.76 3.75
C ALA A 867 -62.34 35.91 3.49
N ASN A 868 -61.60 36.59 4.39
CA ASN A 868 -60.16 36.85 4.24
C ASN A 868 -59.43 35.60 3.67
N ALA A 869 -58.51 35.82 2.72
CA ALA A 869 -57.95 34.78 1.84
C ALA A 869 -57.55 33.48 2.56
N THR A 870 -57.07 33.59 3.80
CA THR A 870 -56.79 32.48 4.70
C THR A 870 -57.98 31.58 5.00
N SER A 871 -59.08 32.14 5.47
CA SER A 871 -60.27 31.37 5.84
C SER A 871 -60.97 30.73 4.64
N ALA A 872 -60.90 31.37 3.46
CA ALA A 872 -61.47 30.82 2.23
C ALA A 872 -60.69 29.60 1.73
N PHE A 873 -59.35 29.62 1.85
CA PHE A 873 -58.48 28.51 1.47
C PHE A 873 -58.78 27.25 2.31
N ASP A 874 -58.96 27.39 3.62
CA ASP A 874 -59.17 26.27 4.54
C ASP A 874 -60.51 25.54 4.32
N MET A 875 -61.51 26.17 3.70
CA MET A 875 -62.80 25.53 3.36
C MET A 875 -62.65 24.34 2.41
N GLY A 876 -61.57 24.33 1.61
CA GLY A 876 -61.33 23.32 0.60
C GLY A 876 -60.95 21.95 1.15
N PHE A 877 -60.53 21.83 2.41
CA PHE A 877 -60.18 20.52 2.98
C PHE A 877 -61.42 19.62 3.10
N VAL A 878 -61.26 18.35 2.73
CA VAL A 878 -62.32 17.32 2.72
C VAL A 878 -61.75 16.02 3.27
N VAL A 879 -62.54 15.23 4.00
CA VAL A 879 -62.10 13.93 4.53
C VAL A 879 -62.45 12.82 3.53
N PRO A 880 -61.48 12.12 2.94
CA PRO A 880 -61.73 10.99 2.02
C PRO A 880 -62.14 9.72 2.79
N MET A 881 -62.55 8.67 2.08
CA MET A 881 -62.73 7.33 2.66
C MET A 881 -61.40 6.54 2.64
N GLY A 882 -61.20 5.65 3.61
CA GLY A 882 -59.98 4.83 3.67
C GLY A 882 -59.78 3.90 2.45
N SER A 883 -60.88 3.38 1.90
CA SER A 883 -60.88 2.57 0.69
C SER A 883 -60.61 3.35 -0.59
N ASP A 884 -60.58 4.69 -0.55
CA ASP A 884 -60.32 5.49 -1.74
C ASP A 884 -58.88 5.26 -2.23
N PRO A 885 -58.67 5.11 -3.55
CA PRO A 885 -57.33 5.01 -4.11
C PRO A 885 -56.56 6.31 -3.88
N MET A 886 -55.28 6.23 -3.54
CA MET A 886 -54.40 7.39 -3.57
C MET A 886 -54.12 7.75 -5.03
N GLY A 887 -54.91 8.66 -5.59
CA GLY A 887 -54.87 9.00 -7.00
C GLY A 887 -53.51 9.51 -7.46
N ILE A 888 -53.12 9.15 -8.69
CA ILE A 888 -51.89 9.66 -9.33
C ILE A 888 -52.00 11.19 -9.41
N MET A 889 -50.94 11.89 -9.00
CA MET A 889 -50.88 13.36 -8.90
C MET A 889 -51.91 13.98 -7.93
N SER A 890 -52.45 13.21 -6.99
CA SER A 890 -53.23 13.72 -5.85
C SER A 890 -52.37 13.87 -4.61
N GLY A 891 -52.56 14.97 -3.88
CA GLY A 891 -51.98 15.16 -2.56
C GLY A 891 -53.01 15.03 -1.45
N TYR A 892 -52.55 14.65 -0.26
CA TYR A 892 -53.36 14.44 0.94
C TYR A 892 -52.64 15.03 2.14
N ALA A 893 -53.33 15.84 2.95
CA ALA A 893 -52.80 16.38 4.20
C ALA A 893 -53.03 15.37 5.33
N VAL A 894 -51.93 14.91 5.95
CA VAL A 894 -51.93 13.86 6.98
C VAL A 894 -51.30 14.40 8.25
N ASN A 895 -52.03 14.40 9.37
CA ASN A 895 -51.50 14.77 10.69
C ASN A 895 -50.88 13.54 11.36
N ILE A 896 -49.57 13.39 11.21
CA ILE A 896 -48.82 12.16 11.55
C ILE A 896 -47.60 12.53 12.41
N PRO A 897 -47.02 11.67 13.27
CA PRO A 897 -45.77 11.98 13.98
C PRO A 897 -44.52 11.73 13.11
N ALA A 898 -43.38 12.37 13.41
CA ALA A 898 -42.13 12.15 12.66
C ALA A 898 -41.52 10.75 12.88
N THR A 899 -41.92 10.06 13.94
CA THR A 899 -41.56 8.66 14.21
C THR A 899 -42.19 7.67 13.22
N ALA A 900 -43.19 8.10 12.45
CA ALA A 900 -43.80 7.28 11.42
C ALA A 900 -43.01 7.32 10.11
N VAL A 901 -42.64 6.14 9.62
CA VAL A 901 -42.06 5.96 8.28
C VAL A 901 -43.19 5.41 7.40
N VAL A 902 -43.69 6.26 6.50
CA VAL A 902 -44.83 5.89 5.64
C VAL A 902 -44.33 5.00 4.52
N ASP A 903 -44.91 3.81 4.41
CA ASP A 903 -44.53 2.82 3.41
C ASP A 903 -45.72 2.55 2.47
N LEU A 904 -45.63 2.97 1.21
CA LEU A 904 -46.66 2.70 0.19
C LEU A 904 -46.19 1.60 -0.75
N THR A 905 -47.03 0.58 -0.95
CA THR A 905 -46.71 -0.59 -1.78
C THR A 905 -47.63 -0.66 -2.99
N GLY A 906 -47.05 -0.84 -4.18
CA GLY A 906 -47.81 -0.92 -5.42
C GLY A 906 -46.90 -0.97 -6.64
N THR A 907 -47.43 -0.67 -7.82
CA THR A 907 -46.62 -0.56 -9.05
C THR A 907 -46.01 0.83 -9.12
N LEU A 908 -44.69 0.98 -9.26
CA LEU A 908 -44.07 2.30 -9.33
C LEU A 908 -44.57 3.10 -10.55
N ASN A 909 -44.98 4.35 -10.32
CA ASN A 909 -45.37 5.24 -11.40
C ASN A 909 -44.13 5.66 -12.23
N ASN A 910 -44.28 5.71 -13.55
CA ASN A 910 -43.21 6.07 -14.48
C ASN A 910 -43.79 6.69 -15.77
N GLY A 911 -42.96 7.42 -16.53
CA GLY A 911 -43.37 8.02 -17.81
C GLY A 911 -44.28 9.24 -17.65
N PRO A 912 -44.89 9.74 -18.74
CA PRO A 912 -45.79 10.90 -18.68
C PRO A 912 -47.01 10.64 -17.79
N GLN A 913 -47.29 11.58 -16.88
CA GLN A 913 -48.45 11.58 -15.98
C GLN A 913 -49.18 12.92 -16.13
N SER A 914 -50.51 12.90 -16.23
CA SER A 914 -51.27 14.14 -16.41
C SER A 914 -52.55 14.14 -15.58
N ARG A 915 -52.87 15.30 -15.00
CA ARG A 915 -54.15 15.57 -14.36
C ARG A 915 -54.84 16.73 -15.07
N THR A 916 -55.99 16.43 -15.66
CA THR A 916 -56.83 17.39 -16.40
C THR A 916 -58.06 17.77 -15.58
N ASN A 917 -58.85 18.73 -16.09
CA ASN A 917 -60.08 19.20 -15.45
C ASN A 917 -59.90 19.72 -14.01
N LEU A 918 -58.75 20.35 -13.72
CA LEU A 918 -58.53 21.04 -12.47
C LEU A 918 -59.45 22.26 -12.43
N MET A 919 -60.46 22.26 -11.56
CA MET A 919 -61.55 23.24 -11.60
C MET A 919 -61.21 24.55 -10.87
N ARG A 920 -61.85 25.65 -11.28
CA ARG A 920 -61.85 26.92 -10.57
C ARG A 920 -63.28 27.42 -10.34
N GLY A 921 -63.59 27.75 -9.08
CA GLY A 921 -64.82 28.45 -8.70
C GLY A 921 -64.79 29.93 -9.12
N THR A 922 -65.91 30.64 -8.93
CA THR A 922 -66.07 32.03 -9.39
C THR A 922 -65.46 33.09 -8.47
N LEU A 923 -65.08 32.72 -7.25
CA LEU A 923 -64.55 33.67 -6.26
C LEU A 923 -63.08 34.01 -6.56
N PRO A 924 -62.62 35.23 -6.21
CA PRO A 924 -61.22 35.61 -6.37
C PRO A 924 -60.23 34.69 -5.67
N GLN A 925 -60.63 34.02 -4.59
CA GLN A 925 -59.83 33.08 -3.79
C GLN A 925 -59.89 31.62 -4.30
N SER A 926 -60.65 31.34 -5.36
CA SER A 926 -60.81 30.00 -5.92
C SER A 926 -59.64 29.56 -6.82
N GLY A 927 -59.57 28.26 -7.11
CA GLY A 927 -58.69 27.61 -8.08
C GLY A 927 -57.61 26.69 -7.49
N TRP A 928 -57.57 26.50 -6.17
CA TRP A 928 -56.54 25.75 -5.47
C TRP A 928 -56.69 24.24 -5.66
N GLN A 929 -55.58 23.56 -5.92
CA GLN A 929 -55.53 22.12 -6.14
C GLN A 929 -54.41 21.52 -5.29
N LEU A 930 -54.74 20.56 -4.43
CA LEU A 930 -53.73 19.76 -3.75
C LEU A 930 -53.29 18.61 -4.68
N LEU A 931 -52.14 18.82 -5.31
CA LEU A 931 -51.52 17.90 -6.25
C LEU A 931 -50.40 17.12 -5.56
N GLY A 932 -49.95 16.05 -6.20
CA GLY A 932 -48.94 15.13 -5.67
C GLY A 932 -47.77 14.92 -6.62
N ASN A 933 -46.58 14.69 -6.08
CA ASN A 933 -45.49 14.13 -6.86
C ASN A 933 -45.81 12.64 -7.17
N PRO A 934 -46.06 12.28 -8.44
CA PRO A 934 -46.46 10.93 -8.77
C PRO A 934 -45.27 9.97 -8.82
N TYR A 935 -44.01 10.44 -8.84
CA TYR A 935 -42.86 9.59 -9.12
C TYR A 935 -42.15 9.09 -7.85
N PRO A 936 -41.48 7.92 -7.93
CA PRO A 936 -40.55 7.45 -6.92
C PRO A 936 -39.20 8.19 -6.99
N SER A 937 -39.24 9.51 -7.14
CA SER A 937 -38.08 10.41 -7.16
C SER A 937 -38.55 11.85 -6.89
N PRO A 938 -37.74 12.72 -6.27
CA PRO A 938 -38.04 14.15 -6.21
C PRO A 938 -38.25 14.76 -7.60
N LEU A 939 -39.11 15.77 -7.67
CA LEU A 939 -39.32 16.63 -8.83
C LEU A 939 -38.54 17.93 -8.68
N ASP A 940 -38.06 18.46 -9.80
CA ASP A 940 -37.52 19.80 -9.94
C ASP A 940 -38.41 20.61 -10.89
N PHE A 941 -39.20 21.52 -10.31
CA PHE A 941 -40.14 22.37 -11.05
C PHE A 941 -39.47 23.45 -11.91
N SER A 942 -38.14 23.59 -11.86
CA SER A 942 -37.37 24.47 -12.75
C SER A 942 -37.07 23.83 -14.11
N LEU A 943 -37.23 22.51 -14.24
CA LEU A 943 -36.93 21.79 -15.48
C LEU A 943 -38.08 21.90 -16.49
N ALA A 944 -38.03 22.95 -17.34
CA ALA A 944 -39.07 23.28 -18.32
C ALA A 944 -39.43 22.15 -19.30
N GLY A 945 -38.50 21.23 -19.59
CA GLY A 945 -38.77 20.06 -20.46
C GLY A 945 -39.61 18.96 -19.79
N GLY A 946 -39.79 19.02 -18.47
CA GLY A 946 -40.47 18.00 -17.68
C GLY A 946 -41.85 18.37 -17.16
N VAL A 947 -42.19 19.67 -17.14
CA VAL A 947 -43.40 20.20 -16.52
C VAL A 947 -44.19 21.02 -17.54
N THR A 948 -45.40 20.59 -17.86
CA THR A 948 -46.33 21.30 -18.74
C THR A 948 -47.55 21.75 -17.95
N ARG A 949 -47.82 23.06 -17.98
CA ARG A 949 -48.95 23.70 -17.31
C ARG A 949 -49.86 24.31 -18.35
N THR A 950 -51.16 24.11 -18.21
CA THR A 950 -52.18 24.76 -19.05
C THR A 950 -53.19 25.41 -18.13
N ASN A 951 -53.38 26.73 -18.29
CA ASN A 951 -54.31 27.54 -17.47
C ASN A 951 -54.04 27.47 -15.96
N LEU A 952 -52.79 27.19 -15.55
CA LEU A 952 -52.35 27.22 -14.15
C LEU A 952 -51.36 28.36 -13.94
N ASP A 953 -51.34 28.90 -12.73
CA ASP A 953 -50.26 29.75 -12.27
C ASP A 953 -48.97 28.91 -12.22
N ASP A 954 -47.83 29.52 -12.54
CA ASP A 954 -46.55 28.81 -12.56
C ASP A 954 -46.04 28.48 -11.14
N ALA A 955 -46.58 29.19 -10.14
CA ALA A 955 -46.26 29.03 -8.74
C ALA A 955 -46.69 27.69 -8.15
N VAL A 956 -45.81 27.10 -7.35
CA VAL A 956 -46.11 25.91 -6.53
C VAL A 956 -45.81 26.16 -5.06
N TYR A 957 -46.58 25.53 -4.19
CA TYR A 957 -46.53 25.76 -2.76
C TYR A 957 -46.40 24.45 -1.99
N VAL A 958 -45.36 24.32 -1.16
CA VAL A 958 -45.12 23.13 -0.34
C VAL A 958 -45.23 23.47 1.13
N TYR A 959 -46.05 22.72 1.86
CA TYR A 959 -46.24 22.92 3.30
C TYR A 959 -45.05 22.40 4.10
N GLN A 960 -44.66 23.15 5.12
CA GLN A 960 -43.60 22.85 6.08
C GLN A 960 -44.18 22.88 7.49
N SER A 961 -44.25 21.72 8.15
CA SER A 961 -44.74 21.59 9.52
C SER A 961 -43.65 21.98 10.52
N THR A 962 -44.03 22.77 11.51
CA THR A 962 -43.20 23.19 12.64
C THR A 962 -43.86 22.86 13.99
N GLY A 963 -45.03 22.24 13.96
CA GLY A 963 -45.79 21.75 15.12
C GLY A 963 -47.08 21.03 14.68
N GLN A 964 -47.87 20.55 15.64
CA GLN A 964 -49.06 19.73 15.37
C GLN A 964 -50.11 20.41 14.49
N TYR A 965 -50.34 21.69 14.71
CA TYR A 965 -51.28 22.51 13.94
C TYR A 965 -50.58 23.75 13.35
N VAL A 966 -49.25 23.74 13.37
CA VAL A 966 -48.41 24.91 13.08
C VAL A 966 -47.49 24.62 11.91
N GLY A 967 -47.43 25.54 10.95
CA GLY A 967 -46.53 25.45 9.80
C GLY A 967 -46.72 26.62 8.83
N GLN A 968 -46.05 26.52 7.69
CA GLN A 968 -45.99 27.56 6.66
C GLN A 968 -45.81 26.96 5.26
N TYR A 969 -46.00 27.78 4.22
CA TYR A 969 -45.78 27.36 2.84
C TYR A 969 -44.52 27.99 2.25
N ARG A 970 -43.59 27.16 1.77
CA ARG A 970 -42.55 27.62 0.85
C ARG A 970 -43.11 27.68 -0.57
N SER A 971 -42.69 28.68 -1.33
CA SER A 971 -43.14 28.93 -2.69
C SER A 971 -42.00 28.82 -3.69
N TYR A 972 -42.32 28.48 -4.93
CA TYR A 972 -41.40 28.57 -6.07
C TYR A 972 -42.15 29.04 -7.32
N VAL A 973 -41.59 30.01 -8.02
CA VAL A 973 -42.09 30.52 -9.31
C VAL A 973 -40.91 31.12 -10.08
N ASN A 974 -40.89 30.92 -11.40
CA ASN A 974 -39.94 31.59 -12.31
C ASN A 974 -38.46 31.60 -11.85
N GLY A 975 -37.94 30.45 -11.39
CA GLY A 975 -36.55 30.33 -10.93
C GLY A 975 -36.27 30.91 -9.54
N VAL A 976 -37.25 31.54 -8.89
CA VAL A 976 -37.13 32.12 -7.54
C VAL A 976 -37.78 31.20 -6.51
N GLY A 977 -37.11 30.99 -5.37
CA GLY A 977 -37.52 30.03 -4.34
C GLY A 977 -36.96 28.63 -4.59
N ASN A 978 -37.53 27.63 -3.92
CA ASN A 978 -37.02 26.24 -4.00
C ASN A 978 -37.93 25.37 -4.91
N PRO A 979 -37.46 24.93 -6.09
CA PRO A 979 -38.24 24.16 -7.05
C PRO A 979 -38.45 22.68 -6.67
N GLN A 980 -37.79 22.20 -5.62
CA GLN A 980 -37.71 20.76 -5.30
C GLN A 980 -38.95 20.28 -4.56
N ILE A 981 -39.65 19.30 -5.12
CA ILE A 981 -40.77 18.60 -4.47
C ILE A 981 -40.35 17.15 -4.23
N SER A 982 -40.17 16.75 -2.97
CA SER A 982 -39.67 15.41 -2.64
C SER A 982 -40.57 14.29 -3.18
N ALA A 983 -40.03 13.07 -3.26
CA ALA A 983 -40.86 11.89 -3.49
C ALA A 983 -41.91 11.76 -2.37
N MET A 984 -43.10 11.30 -2.73
CA MET A 984 -44.26 11.20 -1.84
C MET A 984 -44.75 12.54 -1.26
N GLN A 985 -44.34 13.70 -1.80
CA GLN A 985 -44.74 15.02 -1.30
C GLN A 985 -45.88 15.61 -2.12
N GLY A 986 -46.93 16.05 -1.42
CA GLY A 986 -48.00 16.87 -1.99
C GLY A 986 -47.65 18.36 -1.98
N PHE A 987 -48.24 19.10 -2.92
CA PHE A 987 -48.04 20.53 -3.12
C PHE A 987 -49.32 21.18 -3.66
N PHE A 988 -49.49 22.47 -3.41
CA PHE A 988 -50.57 23.23 -4.02
C PHE A 988 -50.13 23.89 -5.32
N ALA A 989 -51.06 23.91 -6.27
CA ALA A 989 -51.02 24.74 -7.47
C ALA A 989 -52.38 25.41 -7.64
N ARG A 990 -52.46 26.43 -8.50
CA ARG A 990 -53.69 27.21 -8.68
C ARG A 990 -54.05 27.35 -10.14
N VAL A 991 -55.32 27.15 -10.47
CA VAL A 991 -55.88 27.49 -11.78
C VAL A 991 -55.94 29.02 -11.90
N SER A 992 -55.43 29.55 -13.02
CA SER A 992 -55.23 30.98 -13.19
C SER A 992 -56.53 31.78 -13.18
N ALA A 993 -56.42 33.04 -12.78
CA ALA A 993 -57.52 33.98 -12.85
C ALA A 993 -58.08 34.10 -14.28
N GLY A 994 -59.41 34.12 -14.41
CA GLY A 994 -60.11 34.15 -15.70
C GLY A 994 -60.32 32.79 -16.38
N GLN A 995 -59.77 31.71 -15.82
CA GLN A 995 -59.96 30.35 -16.34
C GLN A 995 -60.97 29.56 -15.51
N THR A 996 -61.67 28.59 -16.13
CA THR A 996 -62.62 27.68 -15.45
C THR A 996 -62.02 26.30 -15.16
N THR A 997 -61.09 25.86 -16.01
CA THR A 997 -60.36 24.60 -15.85
C THR A 997 -58.88 24.74 -16.26
N GLY A 998 -58.02 23.90 -15.69
CA GLY A 998 -56.62 23.76 -16.07
C GLY A 998 -56.13 22.32 -16.04
N SER A 999 -54.85 22.15 -16.39
CA SER A 999 -54.19 20.84 -16.35
C SER A 999 -52.71 20.95 -16.02
N LEU A 1000 -52.19 19.93 -15.33
CA LEU A 1000 -50.77 19.72 -15.09
C LEU A 1000 -50.35 18.39 -15.73
N ALA A 1001 -49.29 18.41 -16.53
CA ALA A 1001 -48.63 17.20 -17.01
C ALA A 1001 -47.16 17.21 -16.60
N LEU A 1002 -46.70 16.06 -16.10
CA LEU A 1002 -45.33 15.80 -15.69
C LEU A 1002 -44.79 14.64 -16.53
N ASN A 1003 -43.50 14.67 -16.83
CA ASN A 1003 -42.81 13.53 -17.44
C ASN A 1003 -41.48 13.28 -16.70
N ASN A 1004 -40.75 12.23 -17.11
CA ASN A 1004 -39.52 11.84 -16.44
C ASN A 1004 -38.42 12.91 -16.43
N ALA A 1005 -38.43 13.87 -17.36
CA ALA A 1005 -37.46 14.96 -17.41
C ALA A 1005 -37.63 15.98 -16.26
N ALA A 1006 -38.74 15.93 -15.51
CA ALA A 1006 -38.91 16.74 -14.30
C ALA A 1006 -38.28 16.12 -13.05
N ARG A 1007 -37.77 14.88 -13.13
CA ARG A 1007 -37.29 14.13 -11.97
C ARG A 1007 -35.83 14.45 -11.67
N VAL A 1008 -35.50 14.52 -10.39
CA VAL A 1008 -34.12 14.52 -9.93
C VAL A 1008 -33.53 13.13 -10.13
N THR A 1009 -32.33 13.08 -10.69
CA THR A 1009 -31.63 11.81 -10.98
C THR A 1009 -30.44 11.55 -10.06
N THR A 1010 -30.09 12.51 -9.21
CA THR A 1010 -28.97 12.43 -8.26
C THR A 1010 -29.46 12.36 -6.84
N PHE A 1011 -29.00 11.36 -6.08
CA PHE A 1011 -29.29 11.23 -4.66
C PHE A 1011 -28.63 12.34 -3.83
N ALA A 1012 -29.29 12.77 -2.76
CA ALA A 1012 -28.72 13.68 -1.77
C ALA A 1012 -29.19 13.26 -0.36
N THR A 1013 -28.25 13.18 0.58
CA THR A 1013 -28.51 12.74 1.98
C THR A 1013 -29.36 13.73 2.76
N THR A 1014 -29.23 15.01 2.40
CA THR A 1014 -30.18 16.07 2.73
C THR A 1014 -30.74 16.55 1.41
N PRO A 1015 -32.06 16.68 1.23
CA PRO A 1015 -32.58 17.39 0.08
C PRO A 1015 -31.94 18.78 0.12
N SER A 1016 -31.04 19.06 -0.83
CA SER A 1016 -30.32 20.32 -0.87
C SER A 1016 -31.36 21.43 -0.92
N PHE A 1017 -31.49 22.17 0.18
CA PHE A 1017 -32.52 23.19 0.32
C PHE A 1017 -32.35 24.33 -0.70
N ASN A 1018 -31.15 24.45 -1.29
CA ASN A 1018 -30.78 25.50 -2.22
C ASN A 1018 -29.93 24.94 -3.39
N ARG A 1019 -30.58 24.65 -4.52
CA ARG A 1019 -29.99 24.83 -5.85
C ARG A 1019 -31.04 25.50 -6.73
N GLY A 1020 -30.91 26.80 -6.92
CA GLY A 1020 -31.19 27.39 -8.22
C GLY A 1020 -29.85 27.48 -8.96
N GLY A 1021 -29.86 27.62 -10.29
CA GLY A 1021 -28.69 28.15 -11.00
C GLY A 1021 -28.25 29.48 -10.38
N ALA A 1022 -27.11 30.04 -10.82
CA ALA A 1022 -26.76 31.39 -10.42
C ALA A 1022 -27.94 32.32 -10.77
N GLU A 1023 -28.65 32.82 -9.76
CA GLU A 1023 -29.63 33.88 -9.98
C GLU A 1023 -28.85 35.07 -10.53
N THR A 1024 -29.30 35.60 -11.66
CA THR A 1024 -28.61 36.68 -12.39
C THR A 1024 -29.41 37.98 -12.38
N ARG A 1025 -30.68 37.92 -11.95
CA ARG A 1025 -31.57 39.07 -11.82
C ARG A 1025 -31.33 39.78 -10.49
N PRO A 1026 -31.57 41.11 -10.41
CA PRO A 1026 -31.56 41.82 -9.14
C PRO A 1026 -32.62 41.23 -8.20
N LEU A 1027 -32.21 40.73 -7.03
CA LEU A 1027 -33.09 40.01 -6.10
C LEU A 1027 -32.75 40.31 -4.63
N VAL A 1028 -33.80 40.51 -3.82
CA VAL A 1028 -33.74 40.48 -2.35
C VAL A 1028 -34.57 39.31 -1.83
N ASN A 1029 -33.95 38.45 -1.03
CA ASN A 1029 -34.63 37.46 -0.19
C ASN A 1029 -34.59 37.96 1.27
N LEU A 1030 -35.76 38.26 1.83
CA LEU A 1030 -35.93 38.63 3.24
C LEU A 1030 -36.48 37.45 4.03
N LYS A 1031 -35.84 37.16 5.16
CA LYS A 1031 -36.25 36.14 6.12
C LYS A 1031 -36.61 36.79 7.45
N LEU A 1032 -37.84 36.58 7.92
CA LEU A 1032 -38.32 36.99 9.23
C LEU A 1032 -38.11 35.86 10.23
N GLN A 1033 -37.48 36.14 11.37
CA GLN A 1033 -37.15 35.13 12.40
C GLN A 1033 -37.43 35.63 13.81
N GLY A 1034 -37.88 34.74 14.70
CA GLY A 1034 -37.93 34.97 16.15
C GLY A 1034 -36.65 34.54 16.88
N ALA A 1035 -36.61 34.70 18.20
CA ALA A 1035 -35.46 34.31 19.03
C ALA A 1035 -35.13 32.81 19.01
N ALA A 1036 -36.11 31.95 18.71
CA ALA A 1036 -35.90 30.53 18.43
C ALA A 1036 -35.71 30.32 16.92
N LEU A 1037 -34.52 29.89 16.50
CA LEU A 1037 -34.10 29.79 15.08
C LEU A 1037 -34.94 28.81 14.21
N LEU A 1038 -35.86 28.05 14.81
CA LEU A 1038 -36.66 27.01 14.14
C LEU A 1038 -37.91 27.55 13.40
N LEU A 1039 -38.36 28.76 13.71
CA LEU A 1039 -39.48 29.41 13.02
C LEU A 1039 -38.95 30.58 12.18
N ALA A 1040 -39.05 30.45 10.86
CA ALA A 1040 -38.67 31.51 9.95
C ALA A 1040 -39.47 31.47 8.67
N ASP A 1041 -39.93 32.62 8.24
CA ASP A 1041 -40.71 32.78 7.02
C ASP A 1041 -39.98 33.73 6.06
N GLU A 1042 -40.25 33.60 4.76
CA GLU A 1042 -39.48 34.28 3.72
C GLU A 1042 -40.36 34.95 2.65
N ALA A 1043 -39.85 36.06 2.13
CA ALA A 1043 -40.41 36.81 1.02
C ALA A 1043 -39.30 37.22 0.03
N ASN A 1044 -39.56 37.08 -1.27
CA ASN A 1044 -38.63 37.44 -2.33
C ASN A 1044 -39.18 38.59 -3.17
N VAL A 1045 -38.32 39.55 -3.49
CA VAL A 1045 -38.60 40.62 -4.46
C VAL A 1045 -37.49 40.62 -5.51
N TYR A 1046 -37.84 40.48 -6.78
CA TYR A 1046 -36.89 40.44 -7.88
C TYR A 1046 -37.38 41.25 -9.08
N PHE A 1047 -36.46 41.59 -9.99
CA PHE A 1047 -36.74 42.47 -11.11
C PHE A 1047 -36.40 41.81 -12.45
N GLU A 1048 -37.39 41.69 -13.33
CA GLU A 1048 -37.24 41.02 -14.63
C GLU A 1048 -38.05 41.68 -15.74
N GLN A 1049 -37.53 41.62 -16.97
CA GLN A 1049 -38.25 42.05 -18.15
C GLN A 1049 -39.49 41.20 -18.39
N GLY A 1050 -40.66 41.84 -18.50
CA GLY A 1050 -41.94 41.19 -18.77
C GLY A 1050 -42.84 41.04 -17.53
N ALA A 1051 -42.29 41.13 -16.33
CA ALA A 1051 -43.08 41.21 -15.10
C ALA A 1051 -43.83 42.55 -14.99
N THR A 1052 -44.94 42.58 -14.25
CA THR A 1052 -45.81 43.77 -14.08
C THR A 1052 -45.87 44.25 -12.64
N ALA A 1053 -46.48 45.41 -12.39
CA ALA A 1053 -46.63 45.94 -11.02
C ALA A 1053 -47.82 45.32 -10.24
N GLY A 1054 -48.70 44.58 -10.93
CA GLY A 1054 -49.77 43.79 -10.33
C GLY A 1054 -49.46 42.30 -10.42
N TYR A 1055 -50.31 41.45 -9.83
CA TYR A 1055 -50.11 40.01 -9.84
C TYR A 1055 -50.01 39.45 -11.27
N ASP A 1056 -48.93 38.73 -11.53
CA ASP A 1056 -48.66 38.00 -12.75
C ASP A 1056 -48.43 36.51 -12.46
N ALA A 1057 -49.31 35.67 -12.99
CA ALA A 1057 -49.30 34.22 -12.81
C ALA A 1057 -47.99 33.52 -13.21
N LYS A 1058 -47.16 34.17 -14.04
CA LYS A 1058 -45.84 33.65 -14.44
C LYS A 1058 -44.71 34.04 -13.51
N PHE A 1059 -44.81 35.21 -12.85
CA PHE A 1059 -43.69 35.80 -12.11
C PHE A 1059 -43.90 35.79 -10.59
N ASP A 1060 -45.15 35.69 -10.13
CA ASP A 1060 -45.54 35.91 -8.75
C ASP A 1060 -46.07 34.65 -8.07
N ALA A 1061 -45.92 34.62 -6.75
CA ALA A 1061 -46.53 33.62 -5.88
C ALA A 1061 -47.29 34.30 -4.75
N TYR A 1062 -48.57 33.93 -4.58
CA TYR A 1062 -49.41 34.38 -3.48
C TYR A 1062 -48.85 33.97 -2.12
N LYS A 1063 -49.03 34.82 -1.11
CA LYS A 1063 -48.77 34.42 0.27
C LYS A 1063 -49.90 33.52 0.77
N LEU A 1064 -49.61 32.23 0.88
CA LEU A 1064 -50.53 31.29 1.53
C LEU A 1064 -50.51 31.45 3.06
N PRO A 1065 -51.59 31.04 3.75
CA PRO A 1065 -51.70 31.16 5.19
C PRO A 1065 -50.58 30.49 5.97
N SER A 1066 -50.12 31.17 7.02
CA SER A 1066 -49.16 30.65 8.00
C SER A 1066 -49.88 30.44 9.32
N SER A 1067 -50.01 29.19 9.76
CA SER A 1067 -50.59 28.89 11.08
C SER A 1067 -49.61 29.10 12.23
N SER A 1068 -48.36 29.51 11.92
CA SER A 1068 -47.36 29.91 12.91
C SER A 1068 -47.53 31.31 13.46
N GLY A 1069 -48.37 32.16 12.83
CA GLY A 1069 -48.46 33.58 13.16
C GLY A 1069 -47.21 34.39 12.79
N LEU A 1070 -46.11 33.75 12.35
CA LEU A 1070 -44.95 34.39 11.74
C LEU A 1070 -45.16 34.44 10.24
N SER A 1071 -45.22 35.65 9.66
CA SER A 1071 -45.44 35.85 8.24
C SER A 1071 -44.75 37.12 7.73
N ILE A 1072 -44.06 37.02 6.60
CA ILE A 1072 -43.58 38.15 5.80
C ILE A 1072 -44.04 37.98 4.36
N SER A 1073 -44.53 39.08 3.78
CA SER A 1073 -44.88 39.16 2.36
C SER A 1073 -44.62 40.56 1.82
N SER A 1074 -44.54 40.67 0.50
CA SER A 1074 -44.56 41.96 -0.19
C SER A 1074 -45.92 42.18 -0.85
N PHE A 1075 -46.28 43.43 -1.13
CA PHE A 1075 -47.53 43.73 -1.82
C PHE A 1075 -47.34 44.05 -3.30
N ALA A 1076 -48.19 43.46 -4.13
CA ALA A 1076 -48.50 43.93 -5.47
C ALA A 1076 -49.97 44.39 -5.47
N ALA A 1077 -50.20 45.70 -5.48
CA ALA A 1077 -51.52 46.30 -5.21
C ALA A 1077 -52.13 45.80 -3.87
N ALA A 1078 -53.20 45.01 -3.92
CA ALA A 1078 -53.89 44.47 -2.74
C ALA A 1078 -53.51 43.03 -2.39
N ASP A 1079 -52.71 42.37 -3.24
CA ASP A 1079 -52.34 40.98 -3.07
C ASP A 1079 -51.03 40.84 -2.28
N ALA A 1080 -51.07 40.05 -1.22
CA ALA A 1080 -49.89 39.67 -0.45
C ALA A 1080 -49.15 38.53 -1.18
N LEU A 1081 -47.86 38.72 -1.46
CA LEU A 1081 -47.03 37.82 -2.26
C LEU A 1081 -45.82 37.32 -1.46
N SER A 1082 -45.55 36.02 -1.52
CA SER A 1082 -44.33 35.39 -1.01
C SER A 1082 -43.16 35.55 -2.00
N ILE A 1083 -43.46 35.67 -3.30
CA ILE A 1083 -42.51 35.98 -4.36
C ILE A 1083 -43.16 37.03 -5.26
N ASN A 1084 -42.47 38.15 -5.47
CA ASN A 1084 -42.95 39.30 -6.23
C ASN A 1084 -41.93 39.69 -7.30
N GLY A 1085 -42.29 39.45 -8.55
CA GLY A 1085 -41.55 39.84 -9.74
C GLY A 1085 -42.03 41.19 -10.24
N LEU A 1086 -41.12 42.16 -10.31
CA LEU A 1086 -41.42 43.52 -10.71
C LEU A 1086 -40.72 43.88 -12.04
N PRO A 1087 -41.21 44.89 -12.79
CA PRO A 1087 -40.54 45.39 -13.99
C PRO A 1087 -39.10 45.83 -13.70
N PRO A 1088 -38.16 45.77 -14.67
CA PRO A 1088 -36.77 46.14 -14.43
C PRO A 1088 -36.59 47.52 -13.82
N LEU A 1089 -35.65 47.65 -12.88
CA LEU A 1089 -35.33 48.93 -12.25
C LEU A 1089 -34.83 49.96 -13.28
N VAL A 1090 -35.38 51.16 -13.22
CA VAL A 1090 -34.87 52.32 -13.96
C VAL A 1090 -33.90 53.06 -13.05
N ALA A 1091 -32.64 53.22 -13.46
CA ALA A 1091 -31.55 53.72 -12.62
C ALA A 1091 -31.79 55.09 -11.96
N THR A 1092 -32.71 55.90 -12.51
CA THR A 1092 -33.03 57.25 -12.05
C THR A 1092 -34.33 57.35 -11.23
N VAL A 1093 -35.09 56.26 -11.11
CA VAL A 1093 -36.40 56.24 -10.44
C VAL A 1093 -36.32 55.37 -9.19
N ALA A 1094 -36.82 55.89 -8.07
CA ALA A 1094 -36.94 55.10 -6.85
C ALA A 1094 -38.19 54.21 -6.90
N THR A 1095 -38.02 52.93 -6.57
CA THR A 1095 -39.09 51.94 -6.41
C THR A 1095 -39.18 51.56 -4.94
N THR A 1096 -40.35 51.71 -4.34
CA THR A 1096 -40.63 51.28 -2.96
C THR A 1096 -41.64 50.13 -2.97
N VAL A 1097 -41.31 49.05 -2.29
CA VAL A 1097 -42.16 47.85 -2.17
C VAL A 1097 -42.59 47.70 -0.72
N PRO A 1098 -43.89 47.90 -0.39
CA PRO A 1098 -44.41 47.69 0.95
C PRO A 1098 -44.31 46.23 1.37
N LEU A 1099 -44.04 46.00 2.67
CA LEU A 1099 -44.03 44.67 3.28
C LEU A 1099 -45.19 44.54 4.28
N ASP A 1100 -45.79 43.35 4.35
CA ASP A 1100 -46.61 42.93 5.50
C ASP A 1100 -45.76 42.05 6.41
N VAL A 1101 -45.73 42.37 7.70
CA VAL A 1101 -44.99 41.62 8.71
C VAL A 1101 -45.93 41.28 9.86
N GLN A 1102 -46.07 39.99 10.11
CA GLN A 1102 -46.85 39.43 11.20
C GLN A 1102 -45.96 38.52 12.06
N VAL A 1103 -46.18 38.57 13.37
CA VAL A 1103 -45.44 37.79 14.36
C VAL A 1103 -46.41 37.12 15.34
N PRO A 1104 -46.08 35.93 15.87
CA PRO A 1104 -46.99 35.17 16.74
C PRO A 1104 -47.32 35.87 18.05
N ASN A 1105 -46.38 36.67 18.56
CA ASN A 1105 -46.49 37.39 19.83
C ASN A 1105 -45.64 38.66 19.79
N THR A 1106 -45.92 39.60 20.69
CA THR A 1106 -45.05 40.77 20.91
C THR A 1106 -43.67 40.32 21.40
N GLY A 1107 -42.59 40.99 21.00
CA GLY A 1107 -41.22 40.56 21.35
C GLY A 1107 -40.16 41.04 20.37
N VAL A 1108 -38.95 40.49 20.45
CA VAL A 1108 -37.83 40.84 19.57
C VAL A 1108 -37.76 39.86 18.40
N PHE A 1109 -37.66 40.40 17.19
CA PHE A 1109 -37.59 39.66 15.93
C PHE A 1109 -36.50 40.24 15.03
N THR A 1110 -36.06 39.45 14.05
CA THR A 1110 -35.01 39.85 13.11
C THR A 1110 -35.51 39.71 11.68
N LEU A 1111 -35.31 40.76 10.89
CA LEU A 1111 -35.35 40.70 9.43
C LEU A 1111 -33.92 40.49 8.93
N ASN A 1112 -33.70 39.36 8.26
CA ASN A 1112 -32.43 38.98 7.68
C ASN A 1112 -32.55 38.94 6.16
N ALA A 1113 -31.82 39.81 5.46
CA ALA A 1113 -31.65 39.73 4.02
C ALA A 1113 -30.68 38.60 3.69
N ALA A 1114 -31.20 37.37 3.59
CA ALA A 1114 -30.38 36.18 3.35
C ALA A 1114 -29.72 36.20 1.96
N SER A 1115 -30.24 37.00 1.02
CA SER A 1115 -29.58 37.31 -0.25
C SER A 1115 -29.94 38.71 -0.75
N VAL A 1116 -28.93 39.45 -1.21
CA VAL A 1116 -29.06 40.74 -1.93
C VAL A 1116 -28.07 40.71 -3.09
N ILE A 1117 -28.54 40.36 -4.28
CA ILE A 1117 -27.66 39.98 -5.40
C ILE A 1117 -28.02 40.70 -6.69
N ASN A 1118 -27.03 40.84 -7.58
CA ASN A 1118 -27.12 41.40 -8.95
C ASN A 1118 -27.70 42.81 -9.10
N PHE A 1119 -27.73 43.61 -8.04
CA PHE A 1119 -28.02 45.03 -8.15
C PHE A 1119 -26.79 45.79 -8.64
N ALA A 1120 -26.98 46.78 -9.54
CA ALA A 1120 -25.92 47.69 -9.91
C ALA A 1120 -25.31 48.37 -8.68
N ALA A 1121 -24.01 48.70 -8.73
CA ALA A 1121 -23.31 49.37 -7.64
C ALA A 1121 -23.92 50.74 -7.29
N THR A 1122 -24.57 51.38 -8.27
CA THR A 1122 -25.26 52.68 -8.12
C THR A 1122 -26.65 52.57 -7.51
N THR A 1123 -27.17 51.35 -7.29
CA THR A 1123 -28.50 51.13 -6.71
C THR A 1123 -28.38 50.91 -5.20
N GLN A 1124 -28.95 51.81 -4.39
CA GLN A 1124 -29.21 51.59 -2.97
C GLN A 1124 -30.33 50.58 -2.79
N VAL A 1125 -30.14 49.65 -1.85
CA VAL A 1125 -31.13 48.65 -1.46
C VAL A 1125 -31.33 48.78 0.04
N LEU A 1126 -32.41 49.46 0.44
CA LEU A 1126 -32.65 49.81 1.84
C LEU A 1126 -33.88 49.08 2.38
N LEU A 1127 -33.80 48.61 3.63
CA LEU A 1127 -34.96 48.33 4.46
C LEU A 1127 -35.33 49.59 5.24
N LEU A 1128 -36.56 50.06 5.10
CA LEU A 1128 -37.09 51.22 5.81
C LEU A 1128 -38.02 50.77 6.94
N ASP A 1129 -37.76 51.24 8.16
CA ASP A 1129 -38.68 51.09 9.31
C ASP A 1129 -39.32 52.45 9.59
N SER A 1130 -40.59 52.61 9.20
CA SER A 1130 -41.33 53.87 9.33
C SER A 1130 -41.67 54.22 10.78
N GLN A 1131 -41.59 53.25 11.71
CA GLN A 1131 -41.83 53.47 13.13
C GLN A 1131 -40.63 54.13 13.82
N THR A 1132 -39.41 53.71 13.48
CA THR A 1132 -38.17 54.22 14.09
C THR A 1132 -37.47 55.27 13.24
N GLY A 1133 -37.84 55.37 11.96
CA GLY A 1133 -37.12 56.16 10.96
C GLY A 1133 -35.83 55.51 10.47
N ALA A 1134 -35.54 54.26 10.88
CA ALA A 1134 -34.32 53.57 10.51
C ALA A 1134 -34.27 53.26 9.00
N ARG A 1135 -33.10 53.44 8.42
CA ARG A 1135 -32.78 53.14 7.02
C ARG A 1135 -31.58 52.22 6.97
N ILE A 1136 -31.80 50.95 6.67
CA ILE A 1136 -30.77 49.91 6.74
C ILE A 1136 -30.33 49.56 5.34
N ASP A 1137 -29.07 49.83 4.99
CA ASP A 1137 -28.49 49.37 3.71
C ASP A 1137 -28.24 47.87 3.78
N LEU A 1138 -29.10 47.09 3.10
CA LEU A 1138 -29.06 45.64 3.17
C LEU A 1138 -27.81 45.04 2.51
N LYS A 1139 -27.09 45.79 1.67
CA LYS A 1139 -25.80 45.36 1.11
C LYS A 1139 -24.67 45.41 2.14
N GLN A 1140 -24.79 46.27 3.16
CA GLN A 1140 -23.76 46.48 4.18
C GLN A 1140 -24.18 45.86 5.53
N GLN A 1141 -25.46 45.95 5.86
CA GLN A 1141 -26.06 45.44 7.08
C GLN A 1141 -27.23 44.53 6.70
N PRO A 1142 -26.98 43.22 6.49
CA PRO A 1142 -28.02 42.29 6.06
C PRO A 1142 -29.02 41.95 7.18
N GLN A 1143 -28.74 42.30 8.44
CA GLN A 1143 -29.61 41.98 9.58
C GLN A 1143 -30.13 43.24 10.28
N TYR A 1144 -31.43 43.26 10.54
CA TYR A 1144 -32.10 44.29 11.32
C TYR A 1144 -32.99 43.66 12.39
N THR A 1145 -32.63 43.89 13.66
CA THR A 1145 -33.40 43.45 14.82
C THR A 1145 -34.36 44.54 15.25
N PHE A 1146 -35.61 44.19 15.50
CA PHE A 1146 -36.66 45.12 15.91
C PHE A 1146 -37.55 44.51 17.00
N THR A 1147 -38.19 45.38 17.79
CA THR A 1147 -39.21 44.99 18.76
C THR A 1147 -40.60 45.16 18.15
N ALA A 1148 -41.38 44.09 18.13
CA ALA A 1148 -42.78 44.08 17.74
C ALA A 1148 -43.68 44.36 18.97
N ALA A 1149 -44.37 45.49 18.95
CA ALA A 1149 -45.34 45.87 19.99
C ALA A 1149 -46.76 45.34 19.71
N THR A 1150 -47.02 44.88 18.49
CA THR A 1150 -48.27 44.26 18.02
C THR A 1150 -47.93 43.04 17.16
N THR A 1151 -48.89 42.11 16.99
CA THR A 1151 -48.70 40.88 16.19
C THR A 1151 -48.83 41.12 14.68
N ALA A 1152 -49.44 42.22 14.24
CA ALA A 1152 -49.46 42.65 12.85
C ALA A 1152 -48.92 44.08 12.75
N MET A 1153 -48.08 44.35 11.74
CA MET A 1153 -47.39 45.63 11.54
C MET A 1153 -47.53 46.15 10.10
N PRO A 1154 -48.76 46.33 9.59
CA PRO A 1154 -48.97 46.83 8.24
C PRO A 1154 -48.38 48.23 8.07
N GLY A 1155 -47.66 48.46 6.97
CA GLY A 1155 -47.08 49.78 6.64
C GLY A 1155 -45.86 50.19 7.46
N ARG A 1156 -45.40 49.36 8.41
CA ARG A 1156 -44.16 49.62 9.16
C ARG A 1156 -42.91 49.46 8.29
N PHE A 1157 -42.85 48.39 7.51
CA PHE A 1157 -41.65 48.02 6.75
C PHE A 1157 -41.85 48.17 5.25
N SER A 1158 -40.82 48.65 4.56
CA SER A 1158 -40.76 48.66 3.09
C SER A 1158 -39.34 48.47 2.57
N LEU A 1159 -39.21 47.90 1.38
CA LEU A 1159 -37.97 47.85 0.63
C LEU A 1159 -37.88 49.04 -0.31
N TYR A 1160 -36.74 49.73 -0.33
CA TYR A 1160 -36.45 50.84 -1.23
C TYR A 1160 -35.30 50.49 -2.17
N PHE A 1161 -35.52 50.75 -3.46
CA PHE A 1161 -34.55 50.55 -4.54
C PHE A 1161 -34.41 51.86 -5.32
N GLY A 1162 -33.23 52.49 -5.33
CA GLY A 1162 -33.06 53.77 -6.03
C GLY A 1162 -31.59 54.19 -6.18
N PRO A 1163 -31.29 55.32 -6.84
CA PRO A 1163 -29.91 55.79 -7.03
C PRO A 1163 -29.23 56.10 -5.69
N SER A 1164 -27.91 55.87 -5.62
CA SER A 1164 -27.07 56.25 -4.49
C SER A 1164 -27.10 57.76 -4.23
N ALA A 1165 -27.97 58.20 -3.33
CA ALA A 1165 -27.89 59.54 -2.78
C ALA A 1165 -26.69 59.58 -1.82
N VAL A 1166 -25.71 60.44 -2.12
CA VAL A 1166 -24.67 60.81 -1.15
C VAL A 1166 -25.39 61.41 0.05
N LEU A 1167 -25.37 60.71 1.19
CA LEU A 1167 -25.87 61.24 2.46
C LEU A 1167 -24.95 62.40 2.89
N ALA A 1168 -25.27 63.59 2.40
CA ALA A 1168 -24.66 64.84 2.80
C ALA A 1168 -25.06 65.22 4.24
N THR A 1169 -24.60 64.48 5.26
CA THR A 1169 -24.78 64.86 6.68
C THR A 1169 -23.73 64.34 7.67
N ALA A 1170 -22.79 63.47 7.29
CA ALA A 1170 -21.86 62.85 8.24
C ALA A 1170 -20.95 63.84 9.03
N PRO A 1171 -20.41 64.94 8.47
CA PRO A 1171 -19.54 65.85 9.24
C PRO A 1171 -20.28 66.70 10.30
N ALA A 1172 -21.57 66.99 10.08
CA ALA A 1172 -22.36 67.86 10.97
C ALA A 1172 -22.87 67.11 12.22
N ALA A 1173 -23.27 65.85 12.08
CA ALA A 1173 -23.70 65.01 13.20
C ALA A 1173 -22.53 64.66 14.14
N LEU A 1174 -21.35 64.37 13.58
CA LEU A 1174 -20.15 64.05 14.35
C LEU A 1174 -19.64 65.26 15.15
N ALA A 1175 -19.79 66.47 14.61
CA ALA A 1175 -19.47 67.70 15.32
C ALA A 1175 -20.41 67.96 16.50
N GLN A 1176 -21.69 67.57 16.47
CA GLN A 1176 -22.61 67.77 17.60
C GLN A 1176 -22.29 66.87 18.80
N GLN A 1177 -21.73 65.68 18.57
CA GLN A 1177 -21.40 64.71 19.63
C GLN A 1177 -20.11 65.05 20.40
N VAL A 1178 -19.24 65.92 19.88
CA VAL A 1178 -18.06 66.43 20.60
C VAL A 1178 -18.47 67.51 21.60
N GLN A 1179 -18.17 67.29 22.87
CA GLN A 1179 -18.57 68.18 23.98
C GLN A 1179 -17.37 68.86 24.64
N LEU A 1180 -17.58 70.12 25.03
CA LEU A 1180 -16.65 70.94 25.82
C LEU A 1180 -17.40 71.43 27.06
N TYR A 1181 -16.95 71.04 28.25
CA TYR A 1181 -17.62 71.44 29.49
C TYR A 1181 -16.65 71.68 30.66
N PRO A 1182 -16.81 72.76 31.45
CA PRO A 1182 -17.70 73.88 31.22
C PRO A 1182 -17.23 74.77 30.05
N ASN A 1183 -18.17 75.37 29.31
CA ASN A 1183 -17.91 76.37 28.28
C ASN A 1183 -19.02 77.43 28.34
N PRO A 1184 -18.79 78.61 28.95
CA PRO A 1184 -17.49 79.19 29.26
C PRO A 1184 -16.68 78.49 30.37
N ALA A 1185 -15.36 78.36 30.18
CA ALA A 1185 -14.43 77.72 31.11
C ALA A 1185 -13.80 78.72 32.10
N ARG A 1186 -13.60 78.30 33.35
CA ARG A 1186 -12.84 79.02 34.39
C ARG A 1186 -11.71 78.12 34.86
N GLY A 1187 -10.47 78.46 34.54
CA GLY A 1187 -9.28 77.68 34.89
C GLY A 1187 -9.08 76.38 34.10
N SER A 1188 -10.12 75.57 33.81
CA SER A 1188 -10.00 74.36 32.96
C SER A 1188 -11.29 73.98 32.24
N PHE A 1189 -11.20 73.13 31.21
CA PHE A 1189 -12.35 72.49 30.57
C PHE A 1189 -12.06 71.03 30.22
N THR A 1190 -13.11 70.23 30.08
CA THR A 1190 -13.04 68.82 29.64
C THR A 1190 -13.56 68.69 28.22
N LEU A 1191 -12.78 68.01 27.37
CA LEU A 1191 -13.13 67.57 26.04
C LEU A 1191 -13.60 66.11 26.09
N LEU A 1192 -14.83 65.86 25.60
CA LEU A 1192 -15.37 64.51 25.40
C LEU A 1192 -15.44 64.21 23.90
N LEU A 1193 -14.82 63.11 23.48
CA LEU A 1193 -14.80 62.61 22.12
C LEU A 1193 -15.59 61.28 22.01
N PRO A 1194 -16.62 61.20 21.15
CA PRO A 1194 -17.36 59.97 20.88
C PRO A 1194 -16.48 58.89 20.20
N ALA A 1195 -16.78 57.62 20.44
CA ALA A 1195 -16.05 56.48 19.85
C ALA A 1195 -16.15 56.45 18.30
N GLU A 1196 -17.21 57.06 17.78
CA GLU A 1196 -17.59 57.18 16.39
C GLU A 1196 -16.61 58.04 15.55
N LEU A 1197 -15.72 58.79 16.21
CA LEU A 1197 -14.61 59.53 15.56
C LEU A 1197 -13.46 58.63 15.09
N GLY A 1198 -13.48 57.33 15.41
CA GLY A 1198 -12.50 56.33 15.01
C GLY A 1198 -11.47 56.00 16.10
N ARG A 1199 -10.73 54.90 15.91
CA ARG A 1199 -9.74 54.38 16.88
C ARG A 1199 -8.32 54.96 16.71
N ALA A 1200 -8.12 55.86 15.75
CA ALA A 1200 -6.83 56.53 15.54
C ALA A 1200 -6.64 57.66 16.57
N PRO A 1201 -5.41 57.96 17.01
CA PRO A 1201 -5.16 59.09 17.90
C PRO A 1201 -5.62 60.41 17.28
N ILE A 1202 -6.33 61.24 18.06
CA ILE A 1202 -6.84 62.55 17.64
C ILE A 1202 -5.93 63.65 18.19
N THR A 1203 -5.50 64.56 17.33
CA THR A 1203 -4.74 65.74 17.77
C THR A 1203 -5.68 66.92 18.00
N ALA A 1204 -5.77 67.40 19.25
CA ALA A 1204 -6.56 68.56 19.65
C ALA A 1204 -5.65 69.78 19.82
N THR A 1205 -5.91 70.86 19.08
CA THR A 1205 -5.09 72.08 19.02
C THR A 1205 -5.95 73.31 19.31
N LEU A 1206 -5.59 74.09 20.32
CA LEU A 1206 -6.28 75.30 20.76
C LEU A 1206 -5.58 76.54 20.19
N TYR A 1207 -6.34 77.40 19.53
CA TYR A 1207 -5.88 78.63 18.89
C TYR A 1207 -6.48 79.87 19.57
N ASN A 1208 -5.68 80.93 19.72
CA ASN A 1208 -6.19 82.25 20.09
C ASN A 1208 -6.86 82.95 18.89
N GLN A 1209 -7.43 84.14 19.10
CA GLN A 1209 -8.15 84.88 18.05
C GLN A 1209 -7.28 85.31 16.86
N LEU A 1210 -5.95 85.35 17.03
CA LEU A 1210 -4.99 85.64 15.97
C LEU A 1210 -4.57 84.37 15.19
N GLY A 1211 -5.13 83.20 15.51
CA GLY A 1211 -4.79 81.92 14.89
C GLY A 1211 -3.48 81.32 15.37
N GLN A 1212 -2.91 81.80 16.48
CA GLN A 1212 -1.70 81.24 17.08
C GLN A 1212 -2.06 80.07 18.00
N VAL A 1213 -1.29 78.98 17.93
CA VAL A 1213 -1.48 77.81 18.81
C VAL A 1213 -1.06 78.18 20.23
N VAL A 1214 -1.98 78.03 21.19
CA VAL A 1214 -1.74 78.27 22.62
C VAL A 1214 -1.70 76.99 23.44
N SER A 1215 -2.23 75.88 22.90
CA SER A 1215 -2.11 74.54 23.51
C SER A 1215 -2.34 73.47 22.45
N GLN A 1216 -1.63 72.34 22.52
CA GLN A 1216 -1.82 71.20 21.62
C GLN A 1216 -1.59 69.89 22.36
N ARG A 1217 -2.45 68.89 22.11
CA ARG A 1217 -2.34 67.57 22.73
C ARG A 1217 -2.90 66.48 21.82
N THR A 1218 -2.16 65.38 21.70
CA THR A 1218 -2.64 64.16 21.04
C THR A 1218 -3.30 63.24 22.04
N LEU A 1219 -4.50 62.76 21.73
CA LEU A 1219 -5.35 61.96 22.58
C LEU A 1219 -5.46 60.54 22.01
N PRO A 1220 -5.10 59.49 22.77
CA PRO A 1220 -5.35 58.13 22.37
C PRO A 1220 -6.86 57.83 22.42
N MET A 1221 -7.38 57.16 21.40
CA MET A 1221 -8.80 56.77 21.31
C MET A 1221 -9.00 55.34 21.79
N THR A 1222 -10.03 55.11 22.59
CA THR A 1222 -10.46 53.76 23.03
C THR A 1222 -11.80 53.38 22.40
N ALA A 1223 -12.25 52.13 22.60
CA ALA A 1223 -13.55 51.68 22.11
C ALA A 1223 -14.75 52.45 22.71
N ALA A 1224 -14.55 53.17 23.81
CA ALA A 1224 -15.54 54.03 24.46
C ALA A 1224 -15.37 55.54 24.12
N GLY A 1225 -14.46 55.88 23.20
CA GLY A 1225 -14.09 57.27 22.91
C GLY A 1225 -12.88 57.75 23.71
N ALA A 1226 -12.76 59.06 23.91
CA ALA A 1226 -11.70 59.66 24.70
C ALA A 1226 -12.18 60.89 25.49
N THR A 1227 -11.65 61.05 26.69
CA THR A 1227 -11.90 62.21 27.54
C THR A 1227 -10.58 62.86 27.94
N ALA A 1228 -10.48 64.18 27.83
CA ALA A 1228 -9.27 64.90 28.19
C ALA A 1228 -9.56 66.24 28.86
N GLN A 1229 -8.87 66.53 29.96
CA GLN A 1229 -8.94 67.83 30.62
C GLN A 1229 -7.80 68.74 30.13
N PHE A 1230 -8.13 70.02 29.92
CA PHE A 1230 -7.23 71.09 29.51
C PHE A 1230 -7.23 72.19 30.57
N ASP A 1231 -6.06 72.49 31.13
CA ASP A 1231 -5.84 73.67 31.96
C ASP A 1231 -5.64 74.90 31.07
N VAL A 1232 -6.44 75.93 31.33
CA VAL A 1232 -6.43 77.20 30.61
C VAL A 1232 -6.31 78.40 31.56
N SER A 1233 -5.97 78.18 32.83
CA SER A 1233 -5.84 79.22 33.87
C SER A 1233 -4.76 80.27 33.56
N HIS A 1234 -3.78 79.90 32.75
CA HIS A 1234 -2.67 80.75 32.31
C HIS A 1234 -2.99 81.55 31.03
N LEU A 1235 -4.15 81.33 30.40
CA LEU A 1235 -4.54 82.00 29.17
C LEU A 1235 -5.40 83.24 29.47
N ALA A 1236 -5.25 84.31 28.68
CA ALA A 1236 -6.05 85.52 28.82
C ALA A 1236 -7.53 85.25 28.54
N PHE A 1237 -8.43 85.97 29.23
CA PHE A 1237 -9.88 85.83 29.01
C PHE A 1237 -10.27 86.21 27.58
N GLY A 1238 -11.14 85.42 26.95
CA GLY A 1238 -11.50 85.61 25.54
C GLY A 1238 -12.05 84.36 24.86
N ILE A 1239 -12.25 84.45 23.55
CA ILE A 1239 -12.74 83.35 22.71
C ILE A 1239 -11.57 82.67 22.01
N TYR A 1240 -11.53 81.34 22.07
CA TYR A 1240 -10.53 80.47 21.48
C TYR A 1240 -11.19 79.44 20.57
N THR A 1241 -10.41 78.89 19.64
CA THR A 1241 -10.87 77.84 18.71
C THR A 1241 -10.12 76.55 18.97
N LEU A 1242 -10.83 75.48 19.32
CA LEU A 1242 -10.29 74.14 19.46
C LEU A 1242 -10.55 73.34 18.18
N GLN A 1243 -9.48 72.90 17.52
CA GLN A 1243 -9.53 72.07 16.33
C GLN A 1243 -9.04 70.65 16.65
N MET A 1244 -9.78 69.64 16.22
CA MET A 1244 -9.44 68.23 16.36
C MET A 1244 -9.24 67.60 14.98
N THR A 1245 -8.11 66.92 14.79
CA THR A 1245 -7.74 66.28 13.53
C THR A 1245 -7.18 64.88 13.75
N GLY A 1246 -7.67 63.90 12.98
CA GLY A 1246 -7.10 62.56 12.85
C GLY A 1246 -7.73 61.81 11.67
N GLY A 1247 -6.90 61.13 10.87
CA GLY A 1247 -7.32 60.55 9.60
C GLY A 1247 -7.86 61.61 8.63
N SER A 1248 -9.02 61.34 8.00
CA SER A 1248 -9.74 62.27 7.12
C SER A 1248 -10.74 63.18 7.86
N THR A 1249 -10.82 63.10 9.19
CA THR A 1249 -11.83 63.80 10.00
C THR A 1249 -11.29 65.09 10.62
N LYS A 1250 -12.01 66.20 10.46
CA LYS A 1250 -11.71 67.51 11.08
C LYS A 1250 -12.95 68.07 11.78
N VAL A 1251 -12.86 68.33 13.08
CA VAL A 1251 -13.93 68.96 13.88
C VAL A 1251 -13.39 70.23 14.54
N VAL A 1252 -14.18 71.31 14.56
CA VAL A 1252 -13.81 72.60 15.15
C VAL A 1252 -14.88 73.04 16.15
N LYS A 1253 -14.46 73.47 17.33
CA LYS A 1253 -15.33 73.96 18.41
C LYS A 1253 -14.84 75.31 18.94
N ARG A 1254 -15.78 76.17 19.33
CA ARG A 1254 -15.50 77.44 20.01
C ARG A 1254 -15.43 77.20 21.52
N LEU A 1255 -14.38 77.71 22.16
CA LEU A 1255 -14.21 77.75 23.62
C LEU A 1255 -14.21 79.21 24.08
N THR A 1256 -14.93 79.53 25.15
CA THR A 1256 -14.89 80.85 25.78
C THR A 1256 -14.25 80.71 27.15
N ILE A 1257 -13.23 81.51 27.48
CA ILE A 1257 -12.58 81.53 28.79
C ILE A 1257 -12.97 82.82 29.49
N ILE A 1258 -13.49 82.70 30.72
CA ILE A 1258 -13.94 83.81 31.55
C ILE A 1258 -13.30 83.74 32.95
N GLN A 1259 -13.37 84.85 33.68
CA GLN A 1259 -12.80 85.03 35.02
C GLN A 1259 -13.42 84.08 36.06
#